data_AF-A0A142WPD5-F1
#
_entry.id   AF-A0A142WPD5-F1
#
_cell.length_a   1.000
_cell.length_b   1.000
_cell.length_c   1.000
_cell.angle_alpha   90.00
_cell.angle_beta   90.00
_cell.angle_gamma   90.00
#
_symmetry.space_group_name_H-M   'P 1'
#
loop_
_entity.id
_entity.type
_entity.pdbx_description
1 polymer ?
#
loop_
_entity_poly.entity_id
_entity_poly.type
_entity_poly.pdbx_seq_one_letter_code
_entity_poly.pdbx_strand_id
1 'polypeptide(L)'
;MSRTFVELTPQNFSFNSPLGWCPACQGLGTERGTNQAALISNPNLSLLEGAVSIWPDPRLTPGFRRILEALAIAFDIPLDRPWYQIDPRHQRVILYGGGDRWIDVPAGPKGEGGAAVRIQYKGLYPTIEEASRVSYAHRQRFLDLVGEKPCSVCNGDRMRDDAASVRLNEETLPQLCRLPLGEALTFLKSLKLTKEQKKVAGDLLDEAIHRLSFLVDVGLDYLTMDRSMPTLSGGESQRIRLAGQIGRALTGVLYVLDEPTIGLHPRDNGRLISALHRLRDLGNTVVLVEHDREVLESADRLYDFGPGAGRHGGMVVAEGAPKELEKQPEKSLTGAYLSGAKGIPIPRTRRLVRLAPETDSTPKKKRGKKAATLFEEEAKDSAPPAAAARPSTPPALYDAPPGGSWLELLGARQHNLRGVDLYLPLGTFAAITGLSGSGKSSLVMETLGRAIARHLHRVGEAPGAYDELRGIEKVNKVIVVDQSPLGSTPASNPATYTGVWDPIRELFARLPEAKVRGFKPGRFSFNRPGGRCEECEGMGQKKIEMHFLPDVWVECTTCKGQRFNVETLAVQYRSKSIADVLNMSIGEALEVFGNIPKIRAPLATLAAIGLDYLTLGQSAATLSGGEAQRVKLAAELCRPHNGQTLYLLDEPTTGLHFADIAKLLKVLNSLVEQGNTVAVIEHNLDVIKTADWVVDMGPEAGVGGGWIVAQGTPEEVVAHAALARPGANGTRRKETGESPLMRSWTGELLAPVMEAGERADVEFFDADEAAKKRAGDIDISKVGKDSAAPWQSDGRRWHTRDRISHSGKPPKWEGEALEHVIDLLAEHETLAEPNWNHRSIVELMAKEKSGGWFLHAQTGDEWLLVLKFRVKKDSFREEDLARRLSLKSLDDLDELPVYGRGDRVRVKNLKGPWQEVTITVHWLREIETPAFADFLQKAVKAFLPQAQVAVVDPTSLMPWTVLGKKWHLSRKGFPSNKRVEWEAETLESLFGVLSEAAPDAEVDWTGKTTVTYRLKGSSKPWAEVVTKRRSGIDLTLYGAAGRYAMGRISGLGAEREIAAARDGRQTIGIRIADADEVASRTFQDFVKEHADGERP
;
A
#
# COMPACT_ATOMS: atom_id res chain seq x y z
N MET A 1 6.08 3.89 58.90
CA MET A 1 7.40 4.49 58.59
C MET A 1 7.17 5.84 57.94
N SER A 2 7.51 6.93 58.62
CA SER A 2 7.47 8.29 58.06
C SER A 2 8.60 8.45 57.04
N ARG A 3 8.30 8.40 55.74
CA ARG A 3 9.26 8.77 54.70
C ARG A 3 9.51 10.28 54.83
N THR A 4 10.74 10.67 55.13
CA THR A 4 11.20 12.06 55.04
C THR A 4 11.25 12.43 53.55
N PHE A 5 10.45 13.41 53.14
CA PHE A 5 10.46 13.92 51.77
C PHE A 5 11.69 14.82 51.59
N VAL A 6 12.42 14.61 50.49
CA VAL A 6 13.53 15.47 50.06
C VAL A 6 12.95 16.81 49.62
N GLU A 7 13.70 17.90 49.77
CA GLU A 7 13.30 19.22 49.25
C GLU A 7 12.96 19.12 47.77
N LEU A 8 11.73 19.52 47.41
CA LEU A 8 11.21 19.41 46.06
C LEU A 8 11.52 20.68 45.28
N THR A 9 12.27 20.52 44.19
CA THR A 9 12.57 21.59 43.23
C THR A 9 11.71 21.42 41.97
N PRO A 10 11.62 22.43 41.08
CA PRO A 10 10.93 22.28 39.79
C PRO A 10 11.40 21.07 38.96
N GLN A 11 12.65 20.65 39.10
CA GLN A 11 13.17 19.47 38.39
C GLN A 11 12.54 18.16 38.87
N ASN A 12 12.06 18.10 40.11
CA ASN A 12 11.33 16.94 40.63
C ASN A 12 9.94 16.78 39.99
N PHE A 13 9.35 17.86 39.48
CA PHE A 13 8.09 17.83 38.75
C PHE A 13 8.27 17.68 37.23
N SER A 14 9.50 17.48 36.75
CA SER A 14 9.80 17.29 35.33
C SER A 14 10.00 15.82 35.01
N PHE A 15 9.16 15.28 34.13
CA PHE A 15 9.32 13.92 33.59
C PHE A 15 10.50 13.80 32.59
N ASN A 16 11.13 14.93 32.21
CA ASN A 16 12.34 14.95 31.39
C ASN A 16 13.62 14.99 32.24
N SER A 17 13.51 15.07 33.57
CA SER A 17 14.64 15.07 34.48
C SER A 17 14.73 13.72 35.20
N PRO A 18 15.95 13.15 35.35
CA PRO A 18 16.15 11.96 36.16
C PRO A 18 15.69 12.07 37.62
N LEU A 19 15.59 13.31 38.12
CA LEU A 19 15.14 13.60 39.49
C LEU A 19 13.62 13.45 39.67
N GLY A 20 12.84 13.61 38.60
CA GLY A 20 11.37 13.64 38.65
C GLY A 20 10.67 12.50 37.92
N TRP A 21 11.34 11.85 36.96
CA TRP A 21 10.71 10.84 36.11
C TRP A 21 10.40 9.52 36.82
N CYS A 22 9.32 8.84 36.41
CA CYS A 22 9.04 7.49 36.91
C CYS A 22 10.20 6.54 36.56
N PRO A 23 10.77 5.80 37.52
CA PRO A 23 11.94 4.94 37.27
C PRO A 23 11.63 3.74 36.37
N ALA A 24 10.38 3.29 36.31
CA ALA A 24 9.97 2.13 35.50
C ALA A 24 9.91 2.45 34.00
N CYS A 25 9.33 3.60 33.64
CA CYS A 25 9.17 4.03 32.25
C CYS A 25 10.13 5.16 31.83
N GLN A 26 11.01 5.62 32.73
CA GLN A 26 11.93 6.74 32.50
C GLN A 26 11.23 7.99 31.95
N GLY A 27 10.07 8.33 32.52
CA GLY A 27 9.32 9.54 32.12
C GLY A 27 8.46 9.41 30.86
N LEU A 28 8.48 8.27 30.17
CA LEU A 28 7.63 8.05 28.99
C LEU A 28 6.13 7.96 29.35
N GLY A 29 5.81 7.41 30.51
CA GLY A 29 4.43 7.15 30.96
C GLY A 29 3.78 5.94 30.30
N THR A 30 4.37 5.44 29.22
CA THR A 30 3.96 4.20 28.56
C THR A 30 5.04 3.13 28.69
N GLU A 31 4.61 1.88 28.65
CA GLU A 31 5.46 0.70 28.50
C GLU A 31 5.01 -0.05 27.25
N ARG A 32 5.94 -0.68 26.55
CA ARG A 32 5.58 -1.60 25.46
C ARG A 32 5.06 -2.90 26.06
N GLY A 33 3.82 -3.24 25.75
CA GLY A 33 3.18 -4.45 26.21
C GLY A 33 2.10 -4.90 25.24
N THR A 34 1.74 -6.17 25.30
CA THR A 34 0.65 -6.68 24.46
C THR A 34 -0.69 -6.35 25.09
N ASN A 35 -1.66 -5.87 24.30
CA ASN A 35 -3.03 -5.67 24.78
C ASN A 35 -3.77 -7.02 24.77
N GLN A 36 -4.51 -7.35 25.84
CA GLN A 36 -5.29 -8.58 25.91
C GLN A 36 -6.31 -8.67 24.77
N ALA A 37 -6.95 -7.54 24.40
CA ALA A 37 -7.90 -7.47 23.29
C ALA A 37 -7.22 -7.75 21.93
N ALA A 38 -5.91 -7.53 21.82
CA ALA A 38 -5.17 -7.89 20.61
C ALA A 38 -4.92 -9.41 20.52
N LEU A 39 -4.80 -10.09 21.67
CA LEU A 39 -4.58 -11.54 21.77
C LEU A 39 -5.87 -12.36 21.71
N ILE A 40 -6.94 -11.86 22.30
CA ILE A 40 -8.24 -12.53 22.30
C ILE A 40 -9.12 -11.85 21.24
N SER A 41 -9.11 -12.39 20.03
CA SER A 41 -9.79 -11.78 18.88
C SER A 41 -11.32 -11.80 19.00
N ASN A 42 -11.87 -12.80 19.69
CA ASN A 42 -13.31 -12.88 19.95
C ASN A 42 -13.54 -13.56 21.31
N PRO A 43 -13.93 -12.80 22.35
CA PRO A 43 -14.21 -13.35 23.67
C PRO A 43 -15.39 -14.33 23.71
N ASN A 44 -16.26 -14.33 22.70
CA ASN A 44 -17.43 -15.20 22.62
C ASN A 44 -17.10 -16.59 22.06
N LEU A 45 -15.91 -16.80 21.51
CA LEU A 45 -15.44 -18.11 21.07
C LEU A 45 -14.78 -18.86 22.22
N SER A 46 -14.85 -20.18 22.18
CA SER A 46 -14.07 -21.04 23.07
C SER A 46 -12.61 -21.20 22.60
N LEU A 47 -11.76 -21.79 23.46
CA LEU A 47 -10.36 -22.04 23.09
C LEU A 47 -10.24 -23.02 21.91
N LEU A 48 -11.17 -23.98 21.78
CA LEU A 48 -11.22 -24.91 20.65
C LEU A 48 -11.70 -24.25 19.35
N GLU A 49 -12.53 -23.21 19.45
CA GLU A 49 -13.05 -22.46 18.30
C GLU A 49 -12.10 -21.35 17.82
N GLY A 50 -10.97 -21.16 18.50
CA GLY A 50 -9.94 -20.19 18.13
C GLY A 50 -10.11 -18.81 18.78
N ALA A 51 -10.47 -18.75 20.06
CA ALA A 51 -10.55 -17.48 20.80
C ALA A 51 -9.23 -16.67 20.81
N VAL A 52 -8.08 -17.36 20.82
CA VAL A 52 -6.74 -16.76 20.85
C VAL A 52 -6.21 -16.58 19.43
N SER A 53 -5.98 -15.33 19.02
CA SER A 53 -5.63 -14.94 17.65
C SER A 53 -4.26 -15.43 17.18
N ILE A 54 -3.30 -15.56 18.11
CA ILE A 54 -1.91 -15.94 17.80
C ILE A 54 -1.70 -17.45 17.72
N TRP A 55 -2.68 -18.24 18.11
CA TRP A 55 -2.59 -19.70 18.09
C TRP A 55 -3.02 -20.25 16.72
N PRO A 56 -2.40 -21.36 16.26
CA PRO A 56 -2.93 -22.12 15.13
C PRO A 56 -4.38 -22.55 15.42
N ASP A 57 -5.26 -22.53 14.41
CA ASP A 57 -6.65 -22.98 14.60
C ASP A 57 -6.65 -24.44 15.08
N PRO A 58 -7.14 -24.74 16.30
CA PRO A 58 -7.13 -26.09 16.86
C PRO A 58 -7.96 -27.09 16.04
N ARG A 59 -8.93 -26.61 15.25
CA ARG A 59 -9.76 -27.46 14.37
C ARG A 59 -9.02 -27.90 13.12
N LEU A 60 -8.06 -27.10 12.67
CA LEU A 60 -7.25 -27.35 11.46
C LEU A 60 -5.87 -27.94 11.78
N THR A 61 -5.43 -27.86 13.03
CA THR A 61 -4.07 -28.24 13.46
C THR A 61 -4.10 -29.30 14.56
N PRO A 62 -4.19 -30.60 14.22
CA PRO A 62 -4.31 -31.69 15.20
C PRO A 62 -3.19 -31.70 16.24
N GLY A 63 -1.94 -31.42 15.83
CA GLY A 63 -0.81 -31.36 16.73
C GLY A 63 -0.91 -30.27 17.80
N PHE A 64 -1.44 -29.09 17.44
CA PHE A 64 -1.66 -28.00 18.38
C PHE A 64 -2.84 -28.26 19.31
N ARG A 65 -3.92 -28.87 18.79
CA ARG A 65 -5.05 -29.30 19.61
C ARG A 65 -4.63 -30.26 20.72
N ARG A 66 -3.75 -31.22 20.45
CA ARG A 66 -3.19 -32.12 21.47
C ARG A 66 -2.43 -31.37 22.58
N ILE A 67 -1.68 -30.34 22.21
CA ILE A 67 -0.98 -29.49 23.18
C ILE A 67 -2.00 -28.73 24.06
N LEU A 68 -3.06 -28.20 23.46
CA LEU A 68 -4.11 -27.48 24.17
C LEU A 68 -4.92 -28.41 25.11
N GLU A 69 -5.23 -29.62 24.68
CA GLU A 69 -5.87 -30.66 25.49
C GLU A 69 -4.98 -31.11 26.66
N ALA A 70 -3.67 -31.29 26.42
CA ALA A 70 -2.72 -31.60 27.49
C ALA A 70 -2.59 -30.45 28.51
N LEU A 71 -2.61 -29.20 28.04
CA LEU A 71 -2.63 -28.01 28.90
C LEU A 71 -3.91 -27.95 29.73
N ALA A 72 -5.06 -28.26 29.12
CA ALA A 72 -6.35 -28.30 29.80
C ALA A 72 -6.39 -29.36 30.90
N ILE A 73 -5.90 -30.57 30.65
CA ILE A 73 -5.81 -31.62 31.65
C ILE A 73 -4.88 -31.21 32.80
N ALA A 74 -3.73 -30.59 32.50
CA ALA A 74 -2.75 -30.23 33.51
C ALA A 74 -3.25 -29.13 34.47
N PHE A 75 -4.01 -28.17 33.96
CA PHE A 75 -4.44 -26.97 34.70
C PHE A 75 -5.96 -26.85 34.90
N ASP A 76 -6.72 -27.91 34.57
CA ASP A 76 -8.19 -27.98 34.69
C ASP A 76 -8.93 -26.86 33.93
N ILE A 77 -8.44 -26.54 32.72
CA ILE A 77 -8.97 -25.43 31.91
C ILE A 77 -10.13 -25.94 31.04
N PRO A 78 -11.34 -25.33 31.12
CA PRO A 78 -12.44 -25.66 30.22
C PRO A 78 -12.15 -25.15 28.80
N LEU A 79 -12.18 -26.04 27.81
CA LEU A 79 -11.81 -25.73 26.42
C LEU A 79 -12.98 -25.38 25.50
N ASP A 80 -14.18 -25.75 25.91
CA ASP A 80 -15.46 -25.65 25.18
C ASP A 80 -16.29 -24.43 25.59
N ARG A 81 -15.87 -23.71 26.63
CA ARG A 81 -16.54 -22.49 27.09
C ARG A 81 -16.02 -21.26 26.37
N PRO A 82 -16.89 -20.30 26.02
CA PRO A 82 -16.48 -18.97 25.57
C PRO A 82 -15.46 -18.34 26.52
N TRP A 83 -14.46 -17.64 25.98
CA TRP A 83 -13.38 -17.02 26.77
C TRP A 83 -13.90 -16.17 27.95
N TYR A 84 -14.97 -15.40 27.76
CA TYR A 84 -15.55 -14.57 28.82
C TYR A 84 -16.14 -15.37 30.00
N GLN A 85 -16.49 -16.65 29.78
CA GLN A 85 -17.01 -17.56 30.80
C GLN A 85 -15.91 -18.42 31.47
N ILE A 86 -14.67 -18.33 31.00
CA ILE A 86 -13.53 -19.01 31.61
C ILE A 86 -13.15 -18.28 32.90
N ASP A 87 -12.94 -19.04 33.98
CA ASP A 87 -12.55 -18.49 35.28
C ASP A 87 -11.25 -17.65 35.17
N PRO A 88 -11.15 -16.48 35.84
CA PRO A 88 -9.96 -15.64 35.81
C PRO A 88 -8.65 -16.35 36.15
N ARG A 89 -8.68 -17.39 37.00
CA ARG A 89 -7.49 -18.20 37.32
C ARG A 89 -6.99 -18.97 36.09
N HIS A 90 -7.89 -19.56 35.32
CA HIS A 90 -7.58 -20.27 34.08
C HIS A 90 -7.14 -19.31 32.98
N GLN A 91 -7.81 -18.16 32.84
CA GLN A 91 -7.37 -17.10 31.92
C GLN A 91 -5.95 -16.63 32.24
N ARG A 92 -5.60 -16.52 33.53
CA ARG A 92 -4.26 -16.12 33.97
C ARG A 92 -3.20 -17.17 33.63
N VAL A 93 -3.49 -18.46 33.75
CA VAL A 93 -2.59 -19.54 33.31
C VAL A 93 -2.33 -19.44 31.81
N ILE A 94 -3.36 -19.15 31.00
CA ILE A 94 -3.20 -18.97 29.55
C ILE A 94 -2.35 -17.72 29.26
N LEU A 95 -2.65 -16.58 29.89
CA LEU A 95 -1.98 -15.31 29.58
C LEU A 95 -0.54 -15.23 30.12
N TYR A 96 -0.29 -15.74 31.33
CA TYR A 96 0.97 -15.57 32.07
C TYR A 96 1.72 -16.88 32.36
N GLY A 97 1.15 -18.02 31.99
CA GLY A 97 1.78 -19.32 32.12
C GLY A 97 1.47 -20.03 33.44
N GLY A 98 1.83 -21.31 33.49
CA GLY A 98 1.64 -22.18 34.64
C GLY A 98 2.89 -22.34 35.53
N GLY A 99 3.89 -21.47 35.37
CA GLY A 99 5.18 -21.55 36.06
C GLY A 99 6.11 -22.64 35.50
N ASP A 100 6.89 -23.28 36.39
CA ASP A 100 7.89 -24.31 36.06
C ASP A 100 7.34 -25.74 35.94
N ARG A 101 6.03 -25.87 35.75
CA ARG A 101 5.36 -27.16 35.63
C ARG A 101 5.53 -27.73 34.23
N TRP A 102 6.08 -28.95 34.17
CA TRP A 102 6.18 -29.73 32.95
C TRP A 102 4.87 -30.46 32.63
N ILE A 103 4.49 -30.44 31.34
CA ILE A 103 3.28 -31.05 30.80
C ILE A 103 3.68 -32.11 29.79
N ASP A 104 3.16 -33.32 29.95
CA ASP A 104 3.39 -34.42 29.03
C ASP A 104 2.33 -34.39 27.91
N VAL A 105 2.76 -34.19 26.66
CA VAL A 105 1.89 -34.18 25.49
C VAL A 105 1.94 -35.56 24.82
N PRO A 106 0.82 -36.31 24.74
CA PRO A 106 0.81 -37.65 24.20
C PRO A 106 1.13 -37.67 22.69
N ALA A 107 1.76 -38.75 22.24
CA ALA A 107 2.04 -38.97 20.83
C ALA A 107 0.74 -39.11 20.02
N GLY A 108 0.74 -38.58 18.79
CA GLY A 108 -0.42 -38.68 17.90
C GLY A 108 -0.67 -40.12 17.40
N PRO A 109 -1.87 -40.42 16.87
CA PRO A 109 -2.14 -41.67 16.16
C PRO A 109 -1.15 -41.91 15.01
N LYS A 110 -0.87 -43.19 14.69
CA LYS A 110 0.03 -43.56 13.58
C LYS A 110 -0.44 -42.88 12.28
N GLY A 111 0.42 -42.04 11.71
CA GLY A 111 0.15 -41.27 10.48
C GLY A 111 0.05 -39.75 10.68
N GLU A 112 -0.17 -39.27 11.91
CA GLU A 112 -0.35 -37.83 12.17
C GLU A 112 0.92 -37.07 12.60
N GLY A 113 2.05 -37.76 12.80
CA GLY A 113 3.33 -37.15 13.18
C GLY A 113 3.33 -36.51 14.57
N GLY A 114 4.26 -36.95 15.43
CA GLY A 114 4.52 -36.33 16.72
C GLY A 114 4.94 -37.35 17.77
N ALA A 115 6.21 -37.33 18.15
CA ALA A 115 6.69 -38.05 19.33
C ALA A 115 6.00 -37.50 20.60
N ALA A 116 5.96 -38.28 21.68
CA ALA A 116 5.59 -37.72 22.98
C ALA A 116 6.62 -36.65 23.36
N VAL A 117 6.15 -35.43 23.65
CA VAL A 117 7.00 -34.29 23.97
C VAL A 117 6.58 -33.74 25.33
N ARG A 118 7.57 -33.33 26.11
CA ARG A 118 7.36 -32.65 27.38
C ARG A 118 7.57 -31.16 27.18
N ILE A 119 6.58 -30.34 27.55
CA ILE A 119 6.63 -28.90 27.36
C ILE A 119 6.42 -28.15 28.67
N GLN A 120 6.97 -26.95 28.76
CA GLN A 120 6.67 -25.99 29.81
C GLN A 120 5.94 -24.80 29.18
N TYR A 121 4.75 -24.49 29.69
CA TYR A 121 3.95 -23.40 29.15
C TYR A 121 4.21 -22.08 29.90
N LYS A 122 4.96 -21.18 29.25
CA LYS A 122 5.34 -19.86 29.79
C LYS A 122 4.23 -18.80 29.72
N GLY A 123 3.10 -19.06 29.04
CA GLY A 123 2.03 -18.06 28.84
C GLY A 123 2.20 -17.20 27.60
N LEU A 124 1.12 -16.58 27.15
CA LEU A 124 1.11 -15.74 25.94
C LEU A 124 2.00 -14.50 26.09
N TYR A 125 1.87 -13.72 27.17
CA TYR A 125 2.64 -12.48 27.34
C TYR A 125 4.16 -12.71 27.42
N PRO A 126 4.66 -13.64 28.28
CA PRO A 126 6.10 -13.85 28.39
C PRO A 126 6.68 -14.44 27.09
N THR A 127 5.93 -15.29 26.39
CA THR A 127 6.36 -15.89 25.12
C THR A 127 6.49 -14.83 24.03
N ILE A 128 5.55 -13.89 23.93
CA ILE A 128 5.60 -12.79 22.94
C ILE A 128 6.77 -11.85 23.26
N GLU A 129 6.94 -11.49 24.53
CA GLU A 129 8.04 -10.64 24.98
C GLU A 129 9.40 -11.28 24.63
N GLU A 130 9.59 -12.55 24.96
CA GLU A 130 10.81 -13.30 24.66
C GLU A 130 11.02 -13.44 23.14
N ALA A 131 9.99 -13.82 22.38
CA ALA A 131 10.08 -13.97 20.93
C ALA A 131 10.41 -12.65 20.21
N SER A 132 9.90 -11.53 20.70
CA SER A 132 10.20 -10.19 20.16
C SER A 132 11.67 -9.76 20.39
N ARG A 133 12.32 -10.28 21.44
CA ARG A 133 13.73 -10.00 21.75
C ARG A 133 14.68 -10.85 20.91
N VAL A 134 14.35 -12.12 20.67
CA VAL A 134 15.27 -13.13 20.11
C VAL A 134 15.46 -13.01 18.59
N SER A 135 14.44 -12.59 17.82
CA SER A 135 14.51 -12.57 16.36
C SER A 135 13.87 -11.33 15.75
N TYR A 136 14.57 -10.72 14.78
CA TYR A 136 14.04 -9.61 13.98
C TYR A 136 12.76 -10.00 13.22
N ALA A 137 12.69 -11.23 12.67
CA ALA A 137 11.52 -11.71 11.95
C ALA A 137 10.30 -11.91 12.86
N HIS A 138 10.50 -12.38 14.10
CA HIS A 138 9.43 -12.49 15.09
C HIS A 138 9.02 -11.11 15.61
N ARG A 139 9.98 -10.21 15.85
CA ARG A 139 9.69 -8.82 16.23
C ARG A 139 8.77 -8.13 15.22
N GLN A 140 9.01 -8.32 13.92
CA GLN A 140 8.13 -7.81 12.87
C GLN A 140 6.72 -8.43 12.89
N ARG A 141 6.59 -9.73 13.19
CA ARG A 141 5.27 -10.40 13.30
C ARG A 141 4.47 -10.00 14.54
N PHE A 142 5.13 -9.71 15.66
CA PHE A 142 4.48 -9.32 16.91
C PHE A 142 4.34 -7.82 17.10
N LEU A 143 4.86 -7.02 16.17
CA LEU A 143 4.86 -5.55 16.24
C LEU A 143 3.43 -4.99 16.36
N ASP A 144 2.48 -5.60 15.65
CA ASP A 144 1.06 -5.21 15.66
C ASP A 144 0.32 -5.64 16.94
N LEU A 145 0.90 -6.56 17.72
CA LEU A 145 0.31 -7.10 18.95
C LEU A 145 0.88 -6.40 20.20
N VAL A 146 2.11 -5.91 20.12
CA VAL A 146 2.78 -5.16 21.19
C VAL A 146 2.52 -3.67 20.98
N GLY A 147 1.58 -3.13 21.74
CA GLY A 147 1.25 -1.71 21.75
C GLY A 147 1.91 -0.95 22.89
N GLU A 148 1.68 0.36 22.91
CA GLU A 148 1.94 1.15 24.11
C GLU A 148 0.75 0.99 25.07
N LYS A 149 1.06 0.63 26.31
CA LYS A 149 0.10 0.65 27.42
C LYS A 149 0.57 1.66 28.47
N PRO A 150 -0.33 2.21 29.30
CA PRO A 150 0.08 3.00 30.46
C PRO A 150 1.07 2.21 31.32
N CYS A 151 2.08 2.90 31.83
CA CYS A 151 3.11 2.35 32.70
C CYS A 151 2.47 1.67 33.91
N SER A 152 2.92 0.47 34.25
CA SER A 152 2.31 -0.30 35.34
C SER A 152 2.58 0.27 36.73
N VAL A 153 3.60 1.12 36.87
CA VAL A 153 4.00 1.75 38.13
C VAL A 153 3.35 3.13 38.30
N CYS A 154 3.52 4.03 37.34
CA CYS A 154 2.97 5.40 37.44
C CYS A 154 1.60 5.58 36.78
N ASN A 155 1.02 4.53 36.18
CA ASN A 155 -0.26 4.58 35.48
C ASN A 155 -0.37 5.71 34.44
N GLY A 156 0.74 6.04 33.78
CA GLY A 156 0.79 7.14 32.81
C GLY A 156 1.14 8.51 33.37
N ASP A 157 1.32 8.67 34.68
CA ASP A 157 1.66 9.97 35.31
C ASP A 157 3.05 10.50 34.92
N ARG A 158 3.93 9.63 34.38
CA ARG A 158 5.32 9.93 33.99
C ARG A 158 6.27 10.33 35.13
N MET A 159 5.75 10.56 36.33
CA MET A 159 6.50 11.10 37.46
C MET A 159 6.74 10.05 38.57
N ARG A 160 7.68 10.32 39.47
CA ARG A 160 7.83 9.58 40.73
C ARG A 160 6.66 9.83 41.68
N ASP A 161 6.39 8.85 42.53
CA ASP A 161 5.33 8.88 43.54
C ASP A 161 5.38 10.10 44.47
N ASP A 162 6.58 10.53 44.89
CA ASP A 162 6.76 11.68 45.79
C ASP A 162 6.40 13.02 45.12
N ALA A 163 6.82 13.22 43.87
CA ALA A 163 6.44 14.39 43.08
C ALA A 163 4.95 14.37 42.69
N ALA A 164 4.43 13.21 42.29
CA ALA A 164 3.02 13.02 41.91
C ALA A 164 2.05 13.20 43.09
N SER A 165 2.51 13.04 44.33
CA SER A 165 1.68 13.16 45.54
C SER A 165 1.44 14.61 46.00
N VAL A 166 2.16 15.59 45.45
CA VAL A 166 2.02 17.00 45.83
C VAL A 166 0.70 17.56 45.31
N ARG A 167 -0.02 18.30 46.16
CA ARG A 167 -1.35 18.82 45.87
C ARG A 167 -1.40 20.34 45.86
N LEU A 168 -2.18 20.89 44.93
CA LEU A 168 -2.60 22.27 44.87
C LEU A 168 -4.13 22.29 45.00
N ASN A 169 -4.65 22.82 46.12
CA ASN A 169 -6.10 22.86 46.40
C ASN A 169 -6.78 21.48 46.23
N GLU A 170 -6.22 20.46 46.89
CA GLU A 170 -6.64 19.05 46.90
C GLU A 170 -6.40 18.23 45.62
N GLU A 171 -6.07 18.86 44.49
CA GLU A 171 -5.73 18.20 43.23
C GLU A 171 -4.21 18.02 43.06
N THR A 172 -3.77 16.87 42.55
CA THR A 172 -2.35 16.63 42.21
C THR A 172 -1.99 17.19 40.83
N LEU A 173 -0.70 17.36 40.56
CA LEU A 173 -0.23 17.82 39.25
C LEU A 173 -0.65 16.85 38.11
N PRO A 174 -0.52 15.51 38.22
CA PRO A 174 -1.04 14.59 37.21
C PRO A 174 -2.56 14.69 36.99
N GLN A 175 -3.35 14.90 38.07
CA GLN A 175 -4.79 15.10 37.95
C GLN A 175 -5.11 16.38 37.17
N LEU A 176 -4.45 17.50 37.51
CA LEU A 176 -4.59 18.77 36.79
C LEU A 176 -4.22 18.64 35.31
N CYS A 177 -3.16 17.89 34.97
CA CYS A 177 -2.74 17.67 33.59
C CYS A 177 -3.73 16.85 32.75
N ARG A 178 -4.58 16.03 33.39
CA ARG A 178 -5.63 15.22 32.75
C ARG A 178 -6.95 15.96 32.59
N LEU A 179 -7.13 17.09 33.25
CA LEU A 179 -8.33 17.90 33.06
C LEU A 179 -8.33 18.47 31.62
N PRO A 180 -9.51 18.54 30.97
CA PRO A 180 -9.66 19.34 29.77
C PRO A 180 -9.18 20.77 30.01
N LEU A 181 -8.52 21.40 29.03
CA LEU A 181 -7.92 22.73 29.16
C LEU A 181 -8.95 23.78 29.63
N GLY A 182 -10.21 23.69 29.20
CA GLY A 182 -11.29 24.55 29.69
C GLY A 182 -11.59 24.38 31.18
N GLU A 183 -11.59 23.13 31.67
CA GLU A 183 -11.78 22.81 33.09
C GLU A 183 -10.55 23.21 33.91
N ALA A 184 -9.34 22.95 33.39
CA ALA A 184 -8.09 23.37 34.01
C ALA A 184 -8.01 24.90 34.15
N LEU A 185 -8.42 25.65 33.13
CA LEU A 185 -8.51 27.11 33.18
C LEU A 185 -9.50 27.58 34.26
N THR A 186 -10.66 26.92 34.36
CA THR A 186 -11.66 27.22 35.38
C THR A 186 -11.14 26.93 36.78
N PHE A 187 -10.45 25.80 36.95
CA PHE A 187 -9.78 25.41 38.18
C PHE A 187 -8.75 26.48 38.60
N LEU A 188 -7.84 26.88 37.71
CA LEU A 188 -6.81 27.90 38.02
C LEU A 188 -7.44 29.25 38.39
N LYS A 189 -8.49 29.69 37.68
CA LYS A 189 -9.22 30.93 38.00
C LYS A 189 -9.96 30.88 39.35
N SER A 190 -10.33 29.68 39.79
CA SER A 190 -11.04 29.47 41.07
C SER A 190 -10.11 29.46 42.29
N LEU A 191 -8.79 29.37 42.10
CA LEU A 191 -7.81 29.26 43.18
C LEU A 191 -7.82 30.51 44.06
N LYS A 192 -8.13 30.32 45.34
CA LYS A 192 -8.06 31.37 46.37
C LYS A 192 -6.72 31.28 47.09
N LEU A 193 -5.78 32.13 46.68
CA LEU A 193 -4.46 32.22 47.32
C LEU A 193 -4.49 33.11 48.57
N THR A 194 -3.74 32.72 49.61
CA THR A 194 -3.47 33.61 50.76
C THR A 194 -2.58 34.79 50.33
N LYS A 195 -2.48 35.84 51.16
CA LYS A 195 -1.61 37.01 50.86
C LYS A 195 -0.15 36.61 50.64
N GLU A 196 0.35 35.65 51.40
CA GLU A 196 1.73 35.14 51.30
C GLU A 196 1.92 34.33 50.01
N GLN A 197 0.99 33.43 49.70
CA GLN A 197 1.01 32.66 48.45
C GLN A 197 0.92 33.55 47.21
N LYS A 198 0.06 34.57 47.25
CA LYS A 198 -0.09 35.53 46.15
C LYS A 198 1.20 36.31 45.88
N LYS A 199 1.99 36.62 46.91
CA LYS A 199 3.29 37.29 46.75
C LYS A 199 4.33 36.39 46.05
N VAL A 200 4.24 35.07 46.20
CA VAL A 200 5.20 34.11 45.63
C VAL A 200 4.76 33.61 44.25
N ALA A 201 3.48 33.34 44.08
CA ALA A 201 2.94 32.62 42.92
C ALA A 201 1.92 33.43 42.08
N GLY A 202 1.60 34.68 42.47
CA GLY A 202 0.60 35.50 41.77
C GLY A 202 0.92 35.69 40.29
N ASP A 203 2.11 36.21 39.98
CA ASP A 203 2.54 36.47 38.60
C ASP A 203 2.63 35.16 37.77
N LEU A 204 3.03 34.05 38.41
CA LEU A 204 3.09 32.73 37.76
C LEU A 204 1.69 32.19 37.45
N LEU A 205 0.73 32.39 38.35
CA LEU A 205 -0.66 31.98 38.15
C LEU A 205 -1.32 32.81 37.05
N ASP A 206 -1.08 34.13 37.02
CA ASP A 206 -1.60 35.01 35.98
C ASP A 206 -1.04 34.63 34.60
N GLU A 207 0.26 34.34 34.50
CA GLU A 207 0.89 33.84 33.28
C GLU A 207 0.31 32.48 32.83
N ALA A 208 0.12 31.54 33.76
CA ALA A 208 -0.49 30.24 33.46
C ALA A 208 -1.93 30.40 32.95
N ILE A 209 -2.76 31.21 33.63
CA ILE A 209 -4.14 31.51 33.22
C ILE A 209 -4.17 32.14 31.83
N HIS A 210 -3.28 33.10 31.55
CA HIS A 210 -3.20 33.72 30.23
C HIS A 210 -2.86 32.71 29.14
N ARG A 211 -1.84 31.86 29.32
CA ARG A 211 -1.47 30.83 28.34
C ARG A 211 -2.56 29.80 28.09
N LEU A 212 -3.22 29.33 29.16
CA LEU A 212 -4.34 28.40 29.02
C LEU A 212 -5.54 29.07 28.33
N SER A 213 -5.80 30.36 28.61
CA SER A 213 -6.85 31.12 27.92
C SER A 213 -6.62 31.15 26.42
N PHE A 214 -5.37 31.37 25.95
CA PHE A 214 -5.09 31.38 24.52
C PHE A 214 -5.34 30.02 23.85
N LEU A 215 -5.03 28.91 24.51
CA LEU A 215 -5.33 27.57 24.00
C LEU A 215 -6.85 27.33 23.90
N VAL A 216 -7.61 27.80 24.89
CA VAL A 216 -9.08 27.74 24.89
C VAL A 216 -9.67 28.65 23.81
N ASP A 217 -9.13 29.85 23.63
CA ASP A 217 -9.59 30.84 22.65
C ASP A 217 -9.43 30.32 21.21
N VAL A 218 -8.40 29.52 20.92
CA VAL A 218 -8.22 28.86 19.61
C VAL A 218 -9.03 27.56 19.46
N GLY A 219 -9.92 27.23 20.40
CA GLY A 219 -10.82 26.07 20.31
C GLY A 219 -10.17 24.72 20.66
N LEU A 220 -9.18 24.70 21.54
CA LEU A 220 -8.53 23.47 22.03
C LEU A 220 -8.96 23.11 23.46
N ASP A 221 -10.10 23.64 23.93
CA ASP A 221 -10.58 23.48 25.31
C ASP A 221 -10.81 22.02 25.75
N TYR A 222 -11.05 21.13 24.78
CA TYR A 222 -11.26 19.70 25.00
C TYR A 222 -9.96 18.88 25.15
N LEU A 223 -8.80 19.46 24.78
CA LEU A 223 -7.51 18.79 24.95
C LEU A 223 -7.10 18.75 26.42
N THR A 224 -6.17 17.87 26.72
CA THR A 224 -5.55 17.76 28.05
C THR A 224 -4.06 18.10 27.93
N MET A 225 -3.43 18.55 29.02
CA MET A 225 -1.99 18.87 29.01
C MET A 225 -1.10 17.63 28.91
N ASP A 226 -1.63 16.44 29.26
CA ASP A 226 -0.92 15.17 29.17
C ASP A 226 -0.97 14.51 27.78
N ARG A 227 -1.80 15.02 26.87
CA ARG A 227 -1.96 14.49 25.50
C ARG A 227 -0.64 14.54 24.73
N SER A 228 -0.31 13.44 24.08
CA SER A 228 0.97 13.28 23.37
C SER A 228 0.96 14.02 22.03
N MET A 229 2.03 14.77 21.73
CA MET A 229 2.16 15.55 20.50
C MET A 229 1.96 14.74 19.20
N PRO A 230 2.48 13.49 19.05
CA PRO A 230 2.26 12.68 17.85
C PRO A 230 0.80 12.24 17.64
N THR A 231 -0.05 12.34 18.66
CA THR A 231 -1.48 11.98 18.59
C THR A 231 -2.37 13.17 18.25
N LEU A 232 -1.77 14.35 18.03
CA LEU A 232 -2.49 15.54 17.59
C LEU A 232 -2.60 15.54 16.06
N SER A 233 -3.76 15.95 15.57
CA SER A 233 -3.97 16.30 14.17
C SER A 233 -3.09 17.49 13.76
N GLY A 234 -2.88 17.65 12.45
CA GLY A 234 -2.14 18.80 11.91
C GLY A 234 -2.72 20.14 12.36
N GLY A 235 -4.05 20.28 12.29
CA GLY A 235 -4.77 21.48 12.75
C GLY A 235 -4.64 21.73 14.25
N GLU A 236 -4.73 20.70 15.11
CA GLU A 236 -4.50 20.84 16.56
C GLU A 236 -3.07 21.35 16.84
N SER A 237 -2.05 20.73 16.22
CA SER A 237 -0.65 21.13 16.40
C SER A 237 -0.39 22.57 15.91
N GLN A 238 -1.00 22.97 14.80
CA GLN A 238 -0.90 24.32 14.27
C GLN A 238 -1.52 25.36 15.21
N ARG A 239 -2.71 25.06 15.75
CA ARG A 239 -3.41 25.95 16.71
C ARG A 239 -2.66 26.06 18.03
N ILE A 240 -2.02 25.00 18.53
CA ILE A 240 -1.12 25.07 19.70
C ILE A 240 0.04 26.03 19.42
N ARG A 241 0.65 25.94 18.23
CA ARG A 241 1.74 26.84 17.83
C ARG A 241 1.25 28.29 17.76
N LEU A 242 0.07 28.54 17.18
CA LEU A 242 -0.55 29.85 17.11
C LEU A 242 -0.80 30.44 18.50
N ALA A 243 -1.43 29.69 19.40
CA ALA A 243 -1.66 30.10 20.79
C ALA A 243 -0.35 30.45 21.51
N GLY A 244 0.71 29.65 21.27
CA GLY A 244 2.06 29.92 21.79
C GLY A 244 2.68 31.22 21.27
N GLN A 245 2.36 31.65 20.04
CA GLN A 245 2.83 32.94 19.51
C GLN A 245 2.02 34.12 20.07
N ILE A 246 0.70 33.98 20.14
CA ILE A 246 -0.18 35.01 20.73
C ILE A 246 0.24 35.28 22.19
N GLY A 247 0.56 34.22 22.94
CA GLY A 247 1.02 34.33 24.33
C GLY A 247 2.36 35.04 24.53
N ARG A 248 3.18 35.19 23.48
CA ARG A 248 4.45 35.94 23.57
C ARG A 248 4.28 37.45 23.35
N ALA A 249 3.09 37.89 22.93
CA ALA A 249 2.75 39.29 22.67
C ALA A 249 3.79 40.04 21.83
N LEU A 250 4.39 39.36 20.84
CA LEU A 250 5.35 39.99 19.93
C LEU A 250 4.62 41.01 19.04
N THR A 251 5.30 42.12 18.72
CA THR A 251 4.80 43.19 17.84
C THR A 251 5.75 43.41 16.68
N GLY A 252 5.25 43.91 15.55
CA GLY A 252 6.06 44.11 14.34
C GLY A 252 6.49 42.81 13.64
N VAL A 253 5.80 41.69 13.91
CA VAL A 253 6.07 40.39 13.31
C VAL A 253 5.14 40.16 12.11
N LEU A 254 5.68 39.58 11.05
CA LEU A 254 4.91 39.04 9.93
C LEU A 254 4.59 37.57 10.21
N TYR A 255 3.34 37.27 10.51
CA TYR A 255 2.83 35.91 10.63
C TYR A 255 2.32 35.44 9.28
N VAL A 256 2.85 34.31 8.79
CA VAL A 256 2.34 33.63 7.60
C VAL A 256 1.73 32.31 8.05
N LEU A 257 0.42 32.17 7.84
CA LEU A 257 -0.37 31.03 8.28
C LEU A 257 -0.94 30.31 7.07
N ASP A 258 -0.82 28.99 7.06
CA ASP A 258 -1.30 28.12 5.98
C ASP A 258 -2.52 27.35 6.49
N GLU A 259 -3.73 27.75 6.06
CA GLU A 259 -5.02 27.14 6.39
C GLU A 259 -5.27 26.81 7.88
N PRO A 260 -5.30 27.81 8.78
CA PRO A 260 -5.51 27.55 10.20
C PRO A 260 -6.90 26.96 10.55
N THR A 261 -7.86 26.95 9.61
CA THR A 261 -9.18 26.31 9.78
C THR A 261 -9.17 24.79 9.58
N ILE A 262 -8.05 24.18 9.17
CA ILE A 262 -7.96 22.72 8.99
C ILE A 262 -8.41 21.96 10.24
N GLY A 263 -9.30 20.97 10.04
CA GLY A 263 -9.88 20.16 11.10
C GLY A 263 -10.62 20.98 12.16
N LEU A 264 -11.09 22.19 11.83
CA LEU A 264 -11.94 23.02 12.69
C LEU A 264 -13.39 22.94 12.21
N HIS A 265 -14.31 22.74 13.13
CA HIS A 265 -15.73 22.78 12.80
C HIS A 265 -16.19 24.24 12.59
N PRO A 266 -17.07 24.53 11.61
CA PRO A 266 -17.46 25.92 11.29
C PRO A 266 -17.97 26.74 12.49
N ARG A 267 -18.64 26.10 13.45
CA ARG A 267 -19.03 26.71 14.74
C ARG A 267 -17.88 27.47 15.44
N ASP A 268 -16.66 26.91 15.38
CA ASP A 268 -15.51 27.43 16.11
C ASP A 268 -14.65 28.39 15.25
N ASN A 269 -14.97 28.57 13.97
CA ASN A 269 -14.26 29.51 13.07
C ASN A 269 -14.26 30.94 13.61
N GLY A 270 -15.40 31.40 14.13
CA GLY A 270 -15.50 32.75 14.72
C GLY A 270 -14.53 32.99 15.89
N ARG A 271 -14.20 31.96 16.67
CA ARG A 271 -13.20 32.06 17.76
C ARG A 271 -11.79 32.24 17.19
N LEU A 272 -11.45 31.46 16.17
CA LEU A 272 -10.16 31.57 15.47
C LEU A 272 -10.00 32.94 14.80
N ILE A 273 -11.01 33.41 14.06
CA ILE A 273 -11.02 34.74 13.42
C ILE A 273 -10.80 35.83 14.46
N SER A 274 -11.47 35.74 15.62
CA SER A 274 -11.30 36.70 16.71
C SER A 274 -9.86 36.69 17.26
N ALA A 275 -9.24 35.52 17.40
CA ALA A 275 -7.85 35.39 17.82
C ALA A 275 -6.87 35.96 16.78
N LEU A 276 -7.14 35.77 15.48
CA LEU A 276 -6.35 36.33 14.39
C LEU A 276 -6.43 37.87 14.34
N HIS A 277 -7.63 38.44 14.51
CA HIS A 277 -7.80 39.88 14.65
C HIS A 277 -7.04 40.43 15.84
N ARG A 278 -7.10 39.76 17.00
CA ARG A 278 -6.32 40.15 18.17
C ARG A 278 -4.81 40.13 17.88
N LEU A 279 -4.32 39.11 17.16
CA LEU A 279 -2.91 39.03 16.77
C LEU A 279 -2.48 40.19 15.86
N ARG A 280 -3.33 40.55 14.88
CA ARG A 280 -3.15 41.73 14.02
C ARG A 280 -3.15 43.02 14.83
N ASP A 281 -4.14 43.21 15.71
CA ASP A 281 -4.38 44.43 16.48
C ASP A 281 -3.28 44.71 17.52
N LEU A 282 -2.47 43.71 17.89
CA LEU A 282 -1.22 43.89 18.64
C LEU A 282 -0.14 44.66 17.86
N GLY A 283 -0.37 44.98 16.58
CA GLY A 283 0.60 45.65 15.70
C GLY A 283 1.42 44.67 14.87
N ASN A 284 0.83 43.54 14.49
CA ASN A 284 1.44 42.54 13.60
C ASN A 284 0.73 42.51 12.25
N THR A 285 1.43 42.00 11.24
CA THR A 285 0.82 41.68 9.94
C THR A 285 0.55 40.18 9.89
N VAL A 286 -0.68 39.79 9.59
CA VAL A 286 -1.06 38.38 9.44
C VAL A 286 -1.42 38.13 7.97
N VAL A 287 -0.65 37.28 7.31
CA VAL A 287 -0.91 36.80 5.95
C VAL A 287 -1.42 35.37 6.07
N LEU A 288 -2.60 35.13 5.50
CA LEU A 288 -3.26 33.83 5.54
C LEU A 288 -3.42 33.29 4.13
N VAL A 289 -3.12 32.00 3.96
CA VAL A 289 -3.57 31.20 2.83
C VAL A 289 -4.81 30.45 3.31
N GLU A 290 -5.97 30.70 2.72
CA GLU A 290 -7.23 30.13 3.16
C GLU A 290 -8.22 29.93 2.01
N HIS A 291 -9.13 29.00 2.23
CA HIS A 291 -10.24 28.68 1.33
C HIS A 291 -11.59 28.71 2.06
N ASP A 292 -11.62 28.81 3.39
CA ASP A 292 -12.86 28.89 4.15
C ASP A 292 -13.61 30.21 3.88
N ARG A 293 -14.91 30.10 3.63
CA ARG A 293 -15.76 31.24 3.29
C ARG A 293 -15.81 32.30 4.39
N GLU A 294 -15.99 31.91 5.65
CA GLU A 294 -16.12 32.86 6.76
C GLU A 294 -14.81 33.63 6.98
N VAL A 295 -13.67 32.94 6.86
CA VAL A 295 -12.36 33.59 6.98
C VAL A 295 -12.13 34.59 5.83
N LEU A 296 -12.42 34.19 4.59
CA LEU A 296 -12.28 35.07 3.42
C LEU A 296 -13.17 36.31 3.53
N GLU A 297 -14.43 36.17 3.97
CA GLU A 297 -15.35 37.29 4.17
C GLU A 297 -14.92 38.23 5.31
N SER A 298 -14.21 37.72 6.31
CA SER A 298 -13.70 38.50 7.45
C SER A 298 -12.40 39.26 7.18
N ALA A 299 -11.69 38.93 6.09
CA ALA A 299 -10.37 39.48 5.80
C ALA A 299 -10.41 40.98 5.47
N ASP A 300 -9.41 41.73 5.94
CA ASP A 300 -9.26 43.16 5.61
C ASP A 300 -9.00 43.39 4.11
N ARG A 301 -8.25 42.47 3.51
CA ARG A 301 -7.87 42.48 2.08
C ARG A 301 -7.63 41.06 1.60
N LEU A 302 -8.13 40.75 0.41
CA LEU A 302 -7.94 39.50 -0.30
C LEU A 302 -7.04 39.69 -1.52
N TYR A 303 -6.25 38.66 -1.80
CA TYR A 303 -5.43 38.52 -2.99
C TYR A 303 -5.78 37.19 -3.65
N ASP A 304 -6.50 37.23 -4.75
CA ASP A 304 -6.91 36.03 -5.48
C ASP A 304 -5.85 35.67 -6.53
N PHE A 305 -5.32 34.45 -6.44
CA PHE A 305 -4.32 33.94 -7.37
C PHE A 305 -4.99 33.07 -8.45
N GLY A 306 -4.61 33.26 -9.71
CA GLY A 306 -5.19 32.51 -10.82
C GLY A 306 -4.57 32.86 -12.17
N PRO A 307 -5.30 32.67 -13.29
CA PRO A 307 -6.67 32.14 -13.39
C PRO A 307 -6.79 30.61 -13.26
N GLY A 308 -5.68 29.86 -13.25
CA GLY A 308 -5.65 28.41 -13.04
C GLY A 308 -4.49 27.97 -12.15
N ALA A 309 -4.27 26.66 -12.03
CA ALA A 309 -3.17 26.10 -11.23
C ALA A 309 -1.87 25.92 -12.03
N GLY A 310 -0.74 25.79 -11.33
CA GLY A 310 0.60 25.60 -11.91
C GLY A 310 0.99 26.72 -12.87
N ARG A 311 1.42 26.37 -14.09
CA ARG A 311 1.86 27.33 -15.12
C ARG A 311 0.77 28.30 -15.58
N HIS A 312 -0.50 27.95 -15.37
CA HIS A 312 -1.65 28.80 -15.71
C HIS A 312 -2.03 29.73 -14.55
N GLY A 313 -1.31 29.65 -13.44
CA GLY A 313 -1.48 30.47 -12.24
C GLY A 313 -0.30 31.40 -11.98
N GLY A 314 -0.10 31.75 -10.71
CA GLY A 314 1.02 32.59 -10.26
C GLY A 314 0.82 34.09 -10.51
N MET A 315 -0.37 34.50 -10.99
CA MET A 315 -0.74 35.90 -11.16
C MET A 315 -1.84 36.27 -10.15
N VAL A 316 -1.78 37.49 -9.62
CA VAL A 316 -2.89 38.05 -8.83
C VAL A 316 -3.95 38.53 -9.81
N VAL A 317 -5.07 37.80 -9.88
CA VAL A 317 -6.16 38.09 -10.83
C VAL A 317 -7.12 39.15 -10.32
N ALA A 318 -7.26 39.23 -8.99
CA ALA A 318 -8.02 40.26 -8.31
C ALA A 318 -7.40 40.52 -6.92
N GLU A 319 -7.46 41.77 -6.48
CA GLU A 319 -7.10 42.17 -5.13
C GLU A 319 -8.03 43.28 -4.65
N GLY A 320 -8.28 43.34 -3.34
CA GLY A 320 -9.18 44.32 -2.74
C GLY A 320 -9.88 43.79 -1.49
N ALA A 321 -10.87 44.52 -1.00
CA ALA A 321 -11.71 44.03 0.08
C ALA A 321 -12.64 42.89 -0.42
N PRO A 322 -13.11 41.96 0.44
CA PRO A 322 -13.97 40.85 0.02
C PRO A 322 -15.19 41.28 -0.82
N LYS A 323 -15.89 42.34 -0.40
CA LYS A 323 -17.03 42.93 -1.11
C LYS A 323 -16.69 43.53 -2.48
N GLU A 324 -15.43 43.83 -2.75
CA GLU A 324 -14.97 44.31 -4.06
C GLU A 324 -14.71 43.15 -5.03
N LEU A 325 -14.24 42.01 -4.52
CA LEU A 325 -14.02 40.78 -5.29
C LEU A 325 -15.36 40.13 -5.69
N GLU A 326 -16.37 40.16 -4.81
CA GLU A 326 -17.74 39.70 -5.12
C GLU A 326 -18.34 40.41 -6.35
N LYS A 327 -17.96 41.66 -6.60
CA LYS A 327 -18.43 42.44 -7.76
C LYS A 327 -17.68 42.12 -9.05
N GLN A 328 -16.66 41.26 -9.00
CA GLN A 328 -15.80 40.90 -10.12
C GLN A 328 -15.79 39.39 -10.42
N PRO A 329 -16.96 38.71 -10.51
CA PRO A 329 -17.03 37.25 -10.65
C PRO A 329 -16.46 36.72 -11.98
N GLU A 330 -16.31 37.56 -13.00
CA GLU A 330 -15.70 37.15 -14.27
C GLU A 330 -14.16 37.16 -14.23
N LYS A 331 -13.56 37.96 -13.33
CA LYS A 331 -12.09 38.05 -13.19
C LYS A 331 -11.56 37.13 -12.10
N SER A 332 -12.31 36.97 -11.02
CA SER A 332 -11.94 36.19 -9.84
C SER A 332 -12.82 34.96 -9.73
N LEU A 333 -12.19 33.78 -9.76
CA LEU A 333 -12.91 32.52 -9.54
C LEU A 333 -13.46 32.48 -8.11
N THR A 334 -12.66 32.93 -7.14
CA THR A 334 -13.06 33.05 -5.74
C THR A 334 -14.24 34.01 -5.58
N GLY A 335 -14.19 35.18 -6.22
CA GLY A 335 -15.29 36.16 -6.24
C GLY A 335 -16.60 35.60 -6.82
N ALA A 336 -16.52 34.69 -7.80
CA ALA A 336 -17.70 34.00 -8.33
C ALA A 336 -18.38 33.08 -7.30
N TYR A 337 -17.61 32.42 -6.43
CA TYR A 337 -18.16 31.60 -5.35
C TYR A 337 -18.68 32.45 -4.18
N LEU A 338 -17.96 33.50 -3.80
CA LEU A 338 -18.39 34.42 -2.72
C LEU A 338 -19.69 35.14 -3.07
N SER A 339 -19.83 35.61 -4.31
CA SER A 339 -21.06 36.26 -4.80
C SER A 339 -22.24 35.30 -5.01
N GLY A 340 -22.00 33.98 -4.99
CA GLY A 340 -23.01 32.97 -5.32
C GLY A 340 -23.28 32.79 -6.81
N ALA A 341 -22.52 33.46 -7.70
CA ALA A 341 -22.61 33.27 -9.16
C ALA A 341 -22.21 31.86 -9.59
N LYS A 342 -21.33 31.20 -8.81
CA LYS A 342 -21.02 29.77 -8.89
C LYS A 342 -21.25 29.13 -7.52
N GLY A 343 -21.67 27.88 -7.51
CA GLY A 343 -21.85 27.11 -6.28
C GLY A 343 -21.84 25.61 -6.58
N ILE A 344 -21.59 24.82 -5.53
CA ILE A 344 -21.73 23.36 -5.61
C ILE A 344 -23.22 23.03 -5.42
N PRO A 345 -23.88 22.41 -6.41
CA PRO A 345 -25.31 22.13 -6.33
C PRO A 345 -25.60 20.99 -5.35
N ILE A 346 -26.82 20.99 -4.79
CA ILE A 346 -27.33 19.90 -3.96
C ILE A 346 -27.87 18.81 -4.89
N PRO A 347 -27.56 17.51 -4.65
CA PRO A 347 -28.15 16.42 -5.42
C PRO A 347 -29.68 16.47 -5.41
N ARG A 348 -30.29 16.42 -6.60
CA ARG A 348 -31.76 16.41 -6.73
C ARG A 348 -32.38 15.17 -6.10
N THR A 349 -31.76 14.01 -6.32
CA THR A 349 -32.15 12.70 -5.79
C THR A 349 -30.98 12.08 -5.04
N ARG A 350 -31.23 11.57 -3.82
CA ARG A 350 -30.26 10.79 -3.05
C ARG A 350 -30.44 9.30 -3.33
N ARG A 351 -29.38 8.51 -3.15
CA ARG A 351 -29.36 7.06 -3.46
C ARG A 351 -30.16 6.20 -2.47
N LEU A 352 -30.46 6.73 -1.28
CA LEU A 352 -31.30 6.09 -0.27
C LEU A 352 -32.75 6.57 -0.37
N VAL A 353 -33.68 5.63 -0.42
CA VAL A 353 -35.12 5.91 -0.42
C VAL A 353 -35.70 5.50 0.94
N ARG A 354 -36.39 6.43 1.58
CA ARG A 354 -37.12 6.16 2.82
C ARG A 354 -38.43 5.46 2.51
N LEU A 355 -38.72 4.37 3.22
CA LEU A 355 -39.98 3.66 3.13
C LEU A 355 -41.10 4.56 3.66
N ALA A 356 -42.16 4.76 2.86
CA ALA A 356 -43.34 5.48 3.32
C ALA A 356 -43.99 4.71 4.49
N PRO A 357 -44.42 5.39 5.58
CA PRO A 357 -45.13 4.72 6.65
C PRO A 357 -46.43 4.11 6.09
N GLU A 358 -46.64 2.80 6.33
CA GLU A 358 -47.88 2.12 5.96
C GLU A 358 -49.05 2.86 6.61
N THR A 359 -49.85 3.54 5.79
CA THR A 359 -51.08 4.17 6.24
C THR A 359 -52.16 3.09 6.37
N ASP A 360 -52.24 2.55 7.59
CA ASP A 360 -53.42 2.01 8.27
C ASP A 360 -54.49 1.35 7.37
N SER A 361 -54.29 0.08 7.02
CA SER A 361 -55.42 -0.81 6.73
C SER A 361 -56.06 -1.24 8.06
N THR A 362 -57.04 -0.46 8.52
CA THR A 362 -58.10 -0.76 9.51
C THR A 362 -57.88 -1.93 10.48
N PRO A 363 -57.78 -1.69 11.80
CA PRO A 363 -57.67 -2.77 12.78
C PRO A 363 -59.02 -3.48 12.97
N LYS A 364 -59.14 -4.70 12.45
CA LYS A 364 -60.22 -5.63 12.84
C LYS A 364 -60.04 -6.04 14.30
N LYS A 365 -60.87 -5.48 15.17
CA LYS A 365 -61.08 -5.92 16.56
C LYS A 365 -61.28 -7.44 16.62
N LYS A 366 -60.37 -8.16 17.27
CA LYS A 366 -60.66 -9.45 17.91
C LYS A 366 -60.48 -9.34 19.42
N ARG A 367 -61.59 -9.54 20.12
CA ARG A 367 -61.72 -9.64 21.57
C ARG A 367 -61.27 -11.04 22.04
N GLY A 368 -60.61 -11.09 23.20
CA GLY A 368 -60.44 -12.28 24.05
C GLY A 368 -59.34 -12.02 25.09
N LYS A 369 -59.64 -11.44 26.27
CA LYS A 369 -59.97 -12.06 27.58
C LYS A 369 -58.90 -13.00 28.18
N LYS A 370 -58.27 -12.49 29.26
CA LYS A 370 -57.80 -13.12 30.54
C LYS A 370 -56.69 -14.20 30.42
N ALA A 371 -55.75 -14.40 31.34
CA ALA A 371 -55.69 -14.19 32.79
C ALA A 371 -54.21 -14.06 33.29
N ALA A 372 -53.97 -13.29 34.36
CA ALA A 372 -53.49 -13.75 35.70
C ALA A 372 -51.99 -14.10 35.78
N THR A 373 -51.14 -13.18 36.26
CA THR A 373 -50.52 -13.10 37.62
C THR A 373 -49.51 -14.20 37.92
N LEU A 374 -48.33 -13.82 38.45
CA LEU A 374 -47.79 -14.21 39.77
C LEU A 374 -46.34 -13.69 39.97
N PHE A 375 -46.19 -12.82 40.97
CA PHE A 375 -45.05 -12.52 41.84
C PHE A 375 -43.71 -11.90 41.34
N GLU A 376 -43.53 -10.66 41.81
CA GLU A 376 -42.34 -9.99 42.37
C GLU A 376 -41.34 -10.95 43.07
N GLU A 377 -40.04 -10.69 43.23
CA GLU A 377 -39.44 -9.52 43.89
C GLU A 377 -37.87 -9.59 43.85
N GLU A 378 -37.23 -8.45 44.13
CA GLU A 378 -35.82 -8.24 44.58
C GLU A 378 -34.63 -8.23 43.59
N ALA A 379 -34.20 -7.02 43.20
CA ALA A 379 -32.83 -6.53 43.42
C ALA A 379 -32.75 -5.02 43.11
N LYS A 380 -32.64 -4.20 44.17
CA LYS A 380 -32.30 -2.77 44.11
C LYS A 380 -30.79 -2.59 44.36
N ASP A 381 -30.29 -1.47 43.83
CA ASP A 381 -29.03 -0.77 44.11
C ASP A 381 -27.78 -1.17 43.31
N SER A 382 -27.63 -0.55 42.13
CA SER A 382 -26.49 0.30 41.72
C SER A 382 -26.47 0.48 40.19
N ALA A 383 -27.40 1.28 39.65
CA ALA A 383 -27.40 1.66 38.25
C ALA A 383 -26.99 3.13 38.09
N PRO A 384 -26.03 3.46 37.20
CA PRO A 384 -25.79 4.84 36.77
C PRO A 384 -27.07 5.43 36.13
N PRO A 385 -27.20 6.77 36.06
CA PRO A 385 -28.43 7.41 35.63
C PRO A 385 -28.87 6.95 34.24
N ALA A 386 -30.19 6.79 34.10
CA ALA A 386 -30.91 6.21 32.97
C ALA A 386 -30.33 6.60 31.61
N ALA A 387 -30.16 5.58 30.76
CA ALA A 387 -29.81 5.69 29.36
C ALA A 387 -30.63 6.78 28.67
N ALA A 388 -29.96 7.88 28.31
CA ALA A 388 -30.47 8.79 27.29
C ALA A 388 -30.86 7.95 26.07
N ALA A 389 -32.06 8.20 25.54
CA ALA A 389 -32.67 7.44 24.46
C ALA A 389 -31.64 7.10 23.38
N ARG A 390 -31.25 5.81 23.29
CA ARG A 390 -30.46 5.30 22.18
C ARG A 390 -31.30 5.53 20.91
N PRO A 391 -30.82 6.27 19.88
CA PRO A 391 -31.57 6.38 18.64
C PRO A 391 -31.79 4.98 18.08
N SER A 392 -33.02 4.50 18.15
CA SER A 392 -33.42 3.16 17.74
C SER A 392 -33.58 3.10 16.21
N THR A 393 -32.66 2.35 15.59
CA THR A 393 -32.81 1.55 14.37
C THR A 393 -33.13 2.26 13.04
N PRO A 394 -32.11 2.79 12.33
CA PRO A 394 -32.21 3.27 10.95
C PRO A 394 -32.57 2.19 9.90
N PRO A 395 -32.01 0.96 9.89
CA PRO A 395 -32.20 0.03 8.76
C PRO A 395 -33.65 -0.31 8.40
N ALA A 396 -34.57 -0.25 9.37
CA ALA A 396 -35.97 -0.63 9.16
C ALA A 396 -36.81 0.46 8.44
N LEU A 397 -36.32 1.70 8.36
CA LEU A 397 -37.03 2.84 7.80
C LEU A 397 -36.68 3.15 6.33
N TYR A 398 -35.68 2.46 5.77
CA TYR A 398 -35.21 2.67 4.40
C TYR A 398 -35.25 1.38 3.61
N ASP A 399 -35.37 1.50 2.29
CA ASP A 399 -35.11 0.38 1.39
C ASP A 399 -33.65 -0.10 1.56
N ALA A 400 -33.39 -1.35 1.15
CA ALA A 400 -32.02 -1.84 1.11
C ALA A 400 -31.17 -0.88 0.25
N PRO A 401 -30.02 -0.40 0.77
CA PRO A 401 -29.20 0.55 0.03
C PRO A 401 -28.65 -0.10 -1.25
N PRO A 402 -28.19 0.68 -2.26
CA PRO A 402 -27.76 0.13 -3.55
C PRO A 402 -26.70 -0.98 -3.46
N GLY A 403 -25.83 -0.93 -2.45
CA GLY A 403 -24.82 -1.97 -2.18
C GLY A 403 -25.39 -3.26 -1.56
N GLY A 404 -26.70 -3.34 -1.34
CA GLY A 404 -27.42 -4.54 -0.93
C GLY A 404 -27.49 -4.81 0.58
N SER A 405 -26.79 -4.05 1.43
CA SER A 405 -26.93 -4.13 2.90
C SER A 405 -26.35 -2.93 3.64
N TRP A 406 -26.52 -2.93 4.96
CA TRP A 406 -25.87 -2.02 5.89
C TRP A 406 -24.58 -2.65 6.44
N LEU A 407 -23.65 -1.79 6.84
CA LEU A 407 -22.49 -2.12 7.67
C LEU A 407 -22.73 -1.51 9.06
N GLU A 408 -22.73 -2.35 10.09
CA GLU A 408 -23.13 -1.96 11.44
C GLU A 408 -21.98 -2.18 12.42
N LEU A 409 -21.48 -1.12 13.04
CA LEU A 409 -20.49 -1.19 14.11
C LEU A 409 -21.18 -0.85 15.43
N LEU A 410 -21.33 -1.87 16.29
CA LEU A 410 -22.11 -1.76 17.52
C LEU A 410 -21.21 -1.56 18.74
N GLY A 411 -21.65 -0.69 19.65
CA GLY A 411 -21.03 -0.49 20.95
C GLY A 411 -19.60 0.05 20.90
N ALA A 412 -19.27 0.94 19.97
CA ALA A 412 -17.92 1.52 19.86
C ALA A 412 -17.57 2.41 21.07
N ARG A 413 -16.41 2.16 21.69
CA ARG A 413 -15.94 2.74 22.97
C ARG A 413 -14.49 3.23 22.95
N GLN A 414 -13.89 3.39 21.77
CA GLN A 414 -12.54 3.93 21.65
C GLN A 414 -12.46 5.38 22.15
N HIS A 415 -11.48 5.72 22.97
CA HIS A 415 -11.28 7.06 23.54
C HIS A 415 -12.53 7.61 24.25
N ASN A 416 -13.11 8.71 23.76
CA ASN A 416 -14.29 9.35 24.34
C ASN A 416 -15.62 8.77 23.84
N LEU A 417 -15.62 7.78 22.94
CA LEU A 417 -16.85 7.18 22.42
C LEU A 417 -17.66 6.48 23.53
N ARG A 418 -18.98 6.68 23.52
CA ARG A 418 -19.89 6.29 24.60
C ARG A 418 -20.68 5.01 24.33
N GLY A 419 -20.07 4.02 23.67
CA GLY A 419 -20.76 2.79 23.29
C GLY A 419 -21.76 3.04 22.17
N VAL A 420 -21.32 3.73 21.12
CA VAL A 420 -22.18 4.19 20.03
C VAL A 420 -22.36 3.12 18.95
N ASP A 421 -23.54 3.10 18.34
CA ASP A 421 -23.90 2.19 17.26
C ASP A 421 -23.89 2.97 15.94
N LEU A 422 -22.92 2.68 15.06
CA LEU A 422 -22.79 3.29 13.74
C LEU A 422 -23.45 2.40 12.68
N TYR A 423 -24.32 3.00 11.88
CA TYR A 423 -24.96 2.35 10.74
C TYR A 423 -24.55 3.05 9.44
N LEU A 424 -23.86 2.32 8.56
CA LEU A 424 -23.34 2.83 7.30
C LEU A 424 -24.02 2.10 6.12
N PRO A 425 -24.76 2.80 5.24
CA PRO A 425 -25.39 2.19 4.08
C PRO A 425 -24.37 1.91 2.97
N LEU A 426 -24.29 0.67 2.48
CA LEU A 426 -23.33 0.31 1.44
C LEU A 426 -23.78 0.78 0.04
N GLY A 427 -22.83 1.12 -0.82
CA GLY A 427 -23.10 1.67 -2.15
C GLY A 427 -23.60 3.11 -2.14
N THR A 428 -23.23 3.90 -1.13
CA THR A 428 -23.64 5.30 -0.97
C THR A 428 -22.46 6.21 -0.64
N PHE A 429 -22.65 7.52 -0.80
CA PHE A 429 -21.72 8.55 -0.33
C PHE A 429 -22.12 9.02 1.08
N ALA A 430 -21.34 8.66 2.10
CA ALA A 430 -21.61 8.98 3.50
C ALA A 430 -20.61 10.00 4.07
N ALA A 431 -21.10 10.97 4.85
CA ALA A 431 -20.27 11.94 5.55
C ALA A 431 -20.39 11.79 7.07
N ILE A 432 -19.26 11.66 7.75
CA ILE A 432 -19.14 11.66 9.21
C ILE A 432 -18.68 13.06 9.61
N THR A 433 -19.51 13.75 10.38
CA THR A 433 -19.32 15.15 10.76
C THR A 433 -19.48 15.34 12.27
N GLY A 434 -19.38 16.58 12.73
CA GLY A 434 -19.41 16.95 14.14
C GLY A 434 -18.13 17.65 14.60
N LEU A 435 -18.15 18.18 15.82
CA LEU A 435 -17.08 19.05 16.36
C LEU A 435 -15.69 18.40 16.37
N SER A 436 -14.63 19.20 16.32
CA SER A 436 -13.25 18.72 16.49
C SER A 436 -13.09 18.12 17.89
N GLY A 437 -12.61 16.88 17.99
CA GLY A 437 -12.57 16.15 19.27
C GLY A 437 -13.87 15.43 19.68
N SER A 438 -14.91 15.41 18.85
CA SER A 438 -16.16 14.65 19.12
C SER A 438 -16.00 13.12 19.02
N GLY A 439 -14.94 12.62 18.40
CA GLY A 439 -14.66 11.18 18.26
C GLY A 439 -14.71 10.62 16.82
N LYS A 440 -14.81 11.47 15.79
CA LYS A 440 -14.91 11.07 14.36
C LYS A 440 -13.82 10.08 13.92
N SER A 441 -12.55 10.47 14.06
CA SER A 441 -11.41 9.63 13.68
C SER A 441 -11.30 8.36 14.53
N SER A 442 -11.63 8.45 15.83
CA SER A 442 -11.72 7.28 16.73
C SER A 442 -12.75 6.26 16.23
N LEU A 443 -13.91 6.74 15.75
CA LEU A 443 -15.00 5.88 15.26
C LEU A 443 -14.68 5.27 13.90
N VAL A 444 -14.31 6.09 12.92
CA VAL A 444 -14.16 5.67 11.51
C VAL A 444 -12.80 5.06 11.24
N MET A 445 -11.70 5.72 11.63
CA MET A 445 -10.35 5.26 11.28
C MET A 445 -9.84 4.23 12.27
N GLU A 446 -9.85 4.54 13.58
CA GLU A 446 -9.25 3.69 14.60
C GLU A 446 -10.10 2.47 14.98
N THR A 447 -11.43 2.55 14.81
CA THR A 447 -12.34 1.44 15.14
C THR A 447 -12.81 0.73 13.87
N LEU A 448 -13.66 1.37 13.04
CA LEU A 448 -14.25 0.75 11.86
C LEU A 448 -13.19 0.28 10.84
N GLY A 449 -12.32 1.19 10.41
CA GLY A 449 -11.30 0.92 9.39
C GLY A 449 -10.34 -0.19 9.80
N ARG A 450 -9.80 -0.12 11.03
CA ARG A 450 -8.93 -1.16 11.58
C ARG A 450 -9.66 -2.50 11.78
N ALA A 451 -10.91 -2.49 12.22
CA ALA A 451 -11.68 -3.72 12.43
C ALA A 451 -11.90 -4.46 11.11
N ILE A 452 -12.28 -3.74 10.05
CA ILE A 452 -12.48 -4.31 8.72
C ILE A 452 -11.15 -4.76 8.11
N ALA A 453 -10.11 -3.92 8.18
CA ALA A 453 -8.79 -4.27 7.66
C ALA A 453 -8.25 -5.55 8.31
N ARG A 454 -8.40 -5.68 9.63
CA ARG A 454 -7.99 -6.89 10.37
C ARG A 454 -8.83 -8.11 9.99
N HIS A 455 -10.13 -7.96 9.79
CA HIS A 455 -11.00 -9.07 9.39
C HIS A 455 -10.69 -9.56 7.96
N LEU A 456 -10.45 -8.64 7.02
CA LEU A 456 -10.20 -8.97 5.61
C LEU A 456 -8.75 -9.39 5.33
N HIS A 457 -7.76 -8.72 5.92
CA HIS A 457 -6.34 -8.92 5.61
C HIS A 457 -5.58 -9.72 6.68
N ARG A 458 -6.19 -10.03 7.83
CA ARG A 458 -5.60 -10.76 8.97
C ARG A 458 -4.29 -10.16 9.53
N VAL A 459 -3.99 -8.91 9.17
CA VAL A 459 -2.78 -8.16 9.53
C VAL A 459 -3.19 -6.70 9.76
N GLY A 460 -2.52 -6.00 10.69
CA GLY A 460 -2.78 -4.59 10.99
C GLY A 460 -2.98 -4.29 12.47
N GLU A 461 -3.00 -2.99 12.79
CA GLU A 461 -3.16 -2.47 14.16
C GLU A 461 -4.46 -2.94 14.81
N ALA A 462 -4.44 -3.08 16.13
CA ALA A 462 -5.64 -3.42 16.89
C ALA A 462 -6.72 -2.34 16.72
N PRO A 463 -7.96 -2.72 16.38
CA PRO A 463 -9.07 -1.78 16.37
C PRO A 463 -9.35 -1.29 17.79
N GLY A 464 -9.96 -0.10 17.88
CA GLY A 464 -10.55 0.39 19.12
C GLY A 464 -11.61 -0.56 19.68
N ALA A 465 -12.03 -0.37 20.94
CA ALA A 465 -13.01 -1.24 21.56
C ALA A 465 -14.40 -1.12 20.92
N TYR A 466 -15.03 -2.24 20.55
CA TYR A 466 -16.41 -2.35 20.06
C TYR A 466 -17.03 -3.70 20.47
N ASP A 467 -18.34 -3.85 20.35
CA ASP A 467 -19.05 -5.10 20.69
C ASP A 467 -19.16 -6.05 19.50
N GLU A 468 -19.68 -5.57 18.37
CA GLU A 468 -19.95 -6.39 17.20
C GLU A 468 -19.81 -5.58 15.90
N LEU A 469 -19.42 -6.26 14.81
CA LEU A 469 -19.38 -5.71 13.46
C LEU A 469 -20.17 -6.63 12.52
N ARG A 470 -21.26 -6.12 11.93
CA ARG A 470 -22.17 -6.85 11.04
C ARG A 470 -22.16 -6.29 9.62
N GLY A 471 -22.46 -7.12 8.62
CA GLY A 471 -22.51 -6.71 7.20
C GLY A 471 -21.15 -6.67 6.50
N ILE A 472 -20.10 -7.17 7.15
CA ILE A 472 -18.73 -7.18 6.63
C ILE A 472 -18.56 -8.11 5.41
N GLU A 473 -19.41 -9.14 5.30
CA GLU A 473 -19.42 -10.08 4.19
C GLU A 473 -19.76 -9.46 2.83
N LYS A 474 -20.25 -8.22 2.81
CA LYS A 474 -20.51 -7.44 1.58
C LYS A 474 -19.35 -6.53 1.17
N VAL A 475 -18.30 -6.45 1.99
CA VAL A 475 -17.11 -5.61 1.73
C VAL A 475 -15.91 -6.52 1.49
N ASN A 476 -15.36 -6.50 0.28
CA ASN A 476 -14.20 -7.32 -0.09
C ASN A 476 -12.87 -6.65 0.21
N LYS A 477 -12.86 -5.32 0.25
CA LYS A 477 -11.65 -4.50 0.42
C LYS A 477 -12.00 -3.21 1.15
N VAL A 478 -11.14 -2.80 2.06
CA VAL A 478 -11.17 -1.46 2.65
C VAL A 478 -9.95 -0.68 2.22
N ILE A 479 -10.13 0.58 1.84
CA ILE A 479 -9.08 1.52 1.48
C ILE A 479 -9.20 2.71 2.41
N VAL A 480 -8.18 2.89 3.25
CA VAL A 480 -8.07 4.07 4.12
C VAL A 480 -7.16 5.08 3.43
N VAL A 481 -7.68 6.28 3.20
CA VAL A 481 -6.97 7.39 2.57
C VAL A 481 -6.85 8.52 3.58
N ASP A 482 -5.73 8.52 4.29
CA ASP A 482 -5.35 9.53 5.28
C ASP A 482 -4.46 10.62 4.68
N GLN A 483 -4.20 11.67 5.48
CA GLN A 483 -3.32 12.79 5.13
C GLN A 483 -1.83 12.47 5.30
N SER A 484 -1.47 11.21 5.57
CA SER A 484 -0.06 10.84 5.70
C SER A 484 0.67 11.06 4.38
N PRO A 485 1.94 11.54 4.41
CA PRO A 485 2.69 11.77 3.19
C PRO A 485 2.87 10.46 2.40
N LEU A 486 2.80 10.53 1.07
CA LEU A 486 2.96 9.35 0.18
C LEU A 486 4.28 8.60 0.41
N GLY A 487 5.31 9.34 0.79
CA GLY A 487 6.64 8.84 1.10
C GLY A 487 7.54 9.96 1.58
N SER A 488 8.50 9.63 2.42
CA SER A 488 9.44 10.59 3.01
C SER A 488 10.68 10.86 2.13
N THR A 489 10.75 10.25 0.94
CA THR A 489 11.91 10.32 0.05
C THR A 489 11.55 10.86 -1.34
N PRO A 490 12.46 11.59 -2.02
CA PRO A 490 12.26 12.07 -3.40
C PRO A 490 12.11 10.98 -4.47
N ALA A 491 12.37 9.72 -4.11
CA ALA A 491 12.17 8.56 -4.97
C ALA A 491 10.67 8.24 -5.19
N SER A 492 9.82 8.66 -4.26
CA SER A 492 8.36 8.54 -4.39
C SER A 492 7.83 9.79 -5.08
N ASN A 493 7.01 9.62 -6.12
CA ASN A 493 6.40 10.70 -6.89
C ASN A 493 5.07 10.23 -7.49
N PRO A 494 4.23 11.14 -8.04
CA PRO A 494 2.96 10.76 -8.64
C PRO A 494 3.07 9.67 -9.71
N ALA A 495 4.15 9.69 -10.52
CA ALA A 495 4.35 8.70 -11.58
C ALA A 495 4.63 7.29 -11.04
N THR A 496 5.46 7.16 -10.00
CA THR A 496 5.76 5.87 -9.39
C THR A 496 4.60 5.34 -8.56
N TYR A 497 3.88 6.21 -7.86
CA TYR A 497 2.78 5.81 -7.00
C TYR A 497 1.56 5.31 -7.78
N THR A 498 1.18 6.01 -8.86
CA THR A 498 0.08 5.59 -9.75
C THR A 498 0.44 4.41 -10.66
N GLY A 499 1.72 4.03 -10.73
CA GLY A 499 2.21 2.96 -11.59
C GLY A 499 2.35 3.35 -13.07
N VAL A 500 2.04 4.59 -13.45
CA VAL A 500 2.18 5.08 -14.84
C VAL A 500 3.65 5.13 -15.29
N TRP A 501 4.59 5.18 -14.35
CA TRP A 501 6.02 5.18 -14.66
C TRP A 501 6.51 3.92 -15.39
N ASP A 502 5.93 2.76 -15.08
CA ASP A 502 6.34 1.48 -15.69
C ASP A 502 6.06 1.41 -17.20
N PRO A 503 4.83 1.69 -17.69
CA PRO A 503 4.56 1.72 -19.13
C PRO A 503 5.36 2.81 -19.85
N ILE A 504 5.66 3.96 -19.21
CA ILE A 504 6.53 5.00 -19.79
C ILE A 504 7.95 4.45 -19.99
N ARG A 505 8.53 3.78 -18.99
CA ARG A 505 9.87 3.16 -19.12
C ARG A 505 9.91 2.06 -20.17
N GLU A 506 8.83 1.28 -20.30
CA GLU A 506 8.71 0.26 -21.35
C GLU A 506 8.69 0.91 -22.74
N LEU A 507 7.95 2.00 -22.90
CA LEU A 507 7.92 2.77 -24.15
C LEU A 507 9.32 3.26 -24.54
N PHE A 508 10.04 3.92 -23.62
CA PHE A 508 11.39 4.44 -23.88
C PHE A 508 12.39 3.34 -24.26
N ALA A 509 12.31 2.16 -23.63
CA ALA A 509 13.17 1.02 -23.97
C ALA A 509 12.91 0.42 -25.36
N ARG A 510 11.74 0.70 -25.95
CA ARG A 510 11.35 0.20 -27.28
C ARG A 510 11.69 1.17 -28.41
N LEU A 511 12.13 2.39 -28.10
CA LEU A 511 12.52 3.38 -29.11
C LEU A 511 13.74 2.91 -29.91
N PRO A 512 13.87 3.29 -31.20
CA PRO A 512 15.01 2.90 -32.03
C PRO A 512 16.35 3.22 -31.38
N GLU A 513 16.53 4.44 -30.87
CA GLU A 513 17.77 4.88 -30.19
C GLU A 513 18.10 4.01 -28.96
N ALA A 514 17.09 3.66 -28.16
CA ALA A 514 17.26 2.78 -27.01
C ALA A 514 17.64 1.35 -27.43
N LYS A 515 17.02 0.82 -28.49
CA LYS A 515 17.35 -0.51 -29.03
C LYS A 515 18.79 -0.56 -29.54
N VAL A 516 19.21 0.46 -30.26
CA VAL A 516 20.58 0.62 -30.78
C VAL A 516 21.60 0.63 -29.65
N ARG A 517 21.30 1.32 -28.55
CA ARG A 517 22.12 1.37 -27.33
C ARG A 517 21.92 0.18 -26.38
N GLY A 518 20.98 -0.73 -26.66
CA GLY A 518 20.65 -1.90 -25.83
C GLY A 518 20.05 -1.56 -24.48
N PHE A 519 19.41 -0.39 -24.35
CA PHE A 519 18.80 0.04 -23.11
C PHE A 519 17.51 -0.75 -22.82
N LYS A 520 17.43 -1.29 -21.61
CA LYS A 520 16.25 -1.99 -21.08
C LYS A 520 15.43 -1.01 -20.20
N PRO A 521 14.17 -1.33 -19.84
CA PRO A 521 13.37 -0.49 -18.95
C PRO A 521 14.03 -0.17 -17.60
N GLY A 522 14.97 -1.01 -17.15
CA GLY A 522 15.79 -0.77 -15.96
C GLY A 522 16.76 0.42 -16.09
N ARG A 523 17.24 0.75 -17.29
CA ARG A 523 18.11 1.93 -17.52
C ARG A 523 17.36 3.23 -17.25
N PHE A 524 16.09 3.29 -17.64
CA PHE A 524 15.20 4.45 -17.44
C PHE A 524 14.60 4.51 -16.03
N SER A 525 15.11 3.72 -15.08
CA SER A 525 14.69 3.73 -13.67
C SER A 525 15.68 4.53 -12.85
N PHE A 526 15.26 5.66 -12.28
CA PHE A 526 16.10 6.43 -11.35
C PHE A 526 16.38 5.66 -10.04
N ASN A 527 15.55 4.68 -9.68
CA ASN A 527 15.75 3.81 -8.51
C ASN A 527 16.76 2.68 -8.70
N ARG A 528 17.32 2.49 -9.90
CA ARG A 528 18.26 1.38 -10.18
C ARG A 528 19.58 1.91 -10.73
N PRO A 529 20.72 1.31 -10.32
CA PRO A 529 22.01 1.66 -10.89
C PRO A 529 22.04 1.34 -12.39
N GLY A 530 22.79 2.16 -13.14
CA GLY A 530 22.96 2.02 -14.58
C GLY A 530 22.65 3.30 -15.35
N GLY A 531 21.42 3.81 -15.30
CA GLY A 531 21.02 5.03 -16.01
C GLY A 531 20.78 6.26 -15.13
N ARG A 532 20.65 6.05 -13.82
CA ARG A 532 20.49 7.14 -12.84
C ARG A 532 21.78 7.95 -12.70
N CYS A 533 21.65 9.16 -12.14
CA CYS A 533 22.79 9.93 -11.66
C CYS A 533 23.32 9.27 -10.38
N GLU A 534 24.58 8.84 -10.36
CA GLU A 534 25.17 8.17 -9.19
C GLU A 534 25.46 9.15 -8.04
N GLU A 535 25.70 10.42 -8.33
CA GLU A 535 26.01 11.44 -7.31
C GLU A 535 24.85 11.70 -6.33
N CYS A 536 23.61 11.66 -6.82
CA CYS A 536 22.40 11.78 -6.01
C CYS A 536 21.63 10.45 -5.91
N GLU A 537 22.23 9.35 -6.36
CA GLU A 537 21.60 8.03 -6.44
C GLU A 537 20.22 8.00 -7.13
N GLY A 538 19.99 8.92 -8.07
CA GLY A 538 18.73 9.09 -8.78
C GLY A 538 17.65 9.92 -8.06
N MET A 539 17.95 10.47 -6.88
CA MET A 539 17.01 11.34 -6.16
C MET A 539 16.86 12.72 -6.83
N GLY A 540 17.85 13.16 -7.60
CA GLY A 540 17.90 14.50 -8.22
C GLY A 540 18.21 15.62 -7.23
N GLN A 541 18.13 15.34 -5.94
CA GLN A 541 18.42 16.24 -4.83
C GLN A 541 19.30 15.53 -3.80
N LYS A 542 19.99 16.31 -2.97
CA LYS A 542 20.75 15.85 -1.82
C LYS A 542 20.16 16.44 -0.56
N LYS A 543 20.03 15.61 0.47
CA LYS A 543 19.59 16.05 1.79
C LYS A 543 20.76 16.69 2.52
N ILE A 544 20.61 17.94 2.95
CA ILE A 544 21.54 18.63 3.84
C ILE A 544 20.94 18.62 5.23
N GLU A 545 21.66 18.01 6.17
CA GLU A 545 21.28 17.97 7.57
C GLU A 545 21.57 19.33 8.22
N MET A 546 20.56 19.88 8.91
CA MET A 546 20.64 21.19 9.55
C MET A 546 20.44 21.00 11.07
N HIS A 547 21.34 21.57 11.89
CA HIS A 547 21.31 21.30 13.34
C HIS A 547 20.10 21.89 14.10
N PHE A 548 19.59 23.04 13.65
CA PHE A 548 18.50 23.78 14.33
C PHE A 548 17.30 24.07 13.44
N LEU A 549 17.48 23.98 12.12
CA LEU A 549 16.43 24.15 11.13
C LEU A 549 16.03 22.78 10.60
N PRO A 550 14.83 22.62 10.03
CA PRO A 550 14.46 21.41 9.33
C PRO A 550 15.47 21.11 8.20
N ASP A 551 15.78 19.83 8.00
CA ASP A 551 16.65 19.40 6.90
C ASP A 551 16.11 19.87 5.56
N VAL A 552 17.02 20.28 4.67
CA VAL A 552 16.66 20.84 3.37
C VAL A 552 17.17 19.94 2.25
N TRP A 553 16.32 19.71 1.25
CA TRP A 553 16.70 19.05 0.02
C TRP A 553 17.22 20.09 -0.98
N VAL A 554 18.48 19.97 -1.37
CA VAL A 554 19.11 20.86 -2.35
C VAL A 554 19.30 20.13 -3.67
N GLU A 555 19.10 20.83 -4.78
CA GLU A 555 19.28 20.27 -6.11
C GLU A 555 20.68 19.69 -6.32
N CYS A 556 20.77 18.52 -6.96
CA CYS A 556 22.05 17.91 -7.28
C CYS A 556 22.81 18.72 -8.34
N THR A 557 24.03 19.16 -8.01
CA THR A 557 24.89 19.96 -8.91
C THR A 557 25.31 19.22 -10.17
N THR A 558 25.42 17.88 -10.12
CA THR A 558 25.87 17.05 -11.24
C THR A 558 24.80 16.85 -12.30
N CYS A 559 23.59 16.44 -11.92
CA CYS A 559 22.51 16.21 -12.87
C CYS A 559 21.52 17.38 -12.99
N LYS A 560 21.65 18.44 -12.19
CA LYS A 560 20.72 19.57 -12.16
C LYS A 560 19.25 19.13 -12.05
N GLY A 561 18.97 18.29 -11.06
CA GLY A 561 17.63 17.74 -10.83
C GLY A 561 17.15 16.67 -11.83
N GLN A 562 17.87 16.38 -12.92
CA GLN A 562 17.41 15.48 -13.98
C GLN A 562 17.36 13.99 -13.60
N ARG A 563 17.96 13.59 -12.46
CA ARG A 563 17.98 12.21 -11.92
C ARG A 563 18.71 11.15 -12.75
N PHE A 564 19.05 11.44 -14.01
CA PHE A 564 19.68 10.50 -14.94
C PHE A 564 21.05 10.99 -15.42
N ASN A 565 21.85 10.07 -15.96
CA ASN A 565 23.09 10.41 -16.66
C ASN A 565 22.81 10.85 -18.12
N VAL A 566 23.76 11.58 -18.69
CA VAL A 566 23.64 12.20 -20.01
C VAL A 566 23.35 11.16 -21.11
N GLU A 567 23.91 9.95 -21.00
CA GLU A 567 23.70 8.90 -21.99
C GLU A 567 22.27 8.38 -22.03
N THR A 568 21.59 8.37 -20.88
CA THR A 568 20.17 7.96 -20.77
C THR A 568 19.25 9.05 -21.30
N LEU A 569 19.60 10.33 -21.08
CA LEU A 569 18.83 11.49 -21.54
C LEU A 569 18.87 11.71 -23.05
N ALA A 570 19.89 11.17 -23.71
CA ALA A 570 20.01 11.24 -25.16
C ALA A 570 18.91 10.46 -25.91
N VAL A 571 18.19 9.55 -25.25
CA VAL A 571 17.03 8.87 -25.86
C VAL A 571 15.79 9.73 -25.70
N GLN A 572 15.15 10.08 -26.82
CA GLN A 572 14.01 11.00 -26.83
C GLN A 572 12.75 10.39 -27.47
N TYR A 573 11.59 10.67 -26.87
CA TYR A 573 10.27 10.44 -27.46
C TYR A 573 9.62 11.78 -27.77
N ARG A 574 9.25 12.04 -29.03
CA ARG A 574 8.68 13.34 -29.47
C ARG A 574 9.51 14.54 -29.00
N SER A 575 10.83 14.44 -29.16
CA SER A 575 11.81 15.46 -28.73
C SER A 575 11.86 15.74 -27.22
N LYS A 576 11.39 14.79 -26.39
CA LYS A 576 11.43 14.85 -24.93
C LYS A 576 12.23 13.67 -24.38
N SER A 577 13.21 13.95 -23.54
CA SER A 577 13.95 12.92 -22.80
C SER A 577 13.11 12.35 -21.65
N ILE A 578 13.59 11.27 -21.03
CA ILE A 578 12.93 10.66 -19.88
C ILE A 578 12.85 11.60 -18.66
N ALA A 579 13.80 12.52 -18.51
CA ALA A 579 13.76 13.54 -17.46
C ALA A 579 12.77 14.66 -17.78
N ASP A 580 12.66 15.06 -19.06
CA ASP A 580 11.65 16.04 -19.48
C ASP A 580 10.24 15.51 -19.23
N VAL A 581 10.03 14.19 -19.40
CA VAL A 581 8.78 13.51 -19.05
C VAL A 581 8.50 13.49 -17.55
N LEU A 582 9.51 13.52 -16.68
CA LEU A 582 9.27 13.69 -15.25
C LEU A 582 8.95 15.13 -14.88
N ASN A 583 9.52 16.10 -15.61
CA ASN A 583 9.36 17.52 -15.30
C ASN A 583 8.13 18.17 -15.95
N MET A 584 7.48 17.52 -16.91
CA MET A 584 6.21 17.99 -17.49
C MET A 584 5.07 17.88 -16.48
N SER A 585 4.08 18.76 -16.63
CA SER A 585 2.85 18.66 -15.86
C SER A 585 2.04 17.43 -16.29
N ILE A 586 1.20 16.91 -15.41
CA ILE A 586 0.32 15.77 -15.72
C ILE A 586 -0.60 16.09 -16.91
N GLY A 587 -1.09 17.33 -17.01
CA GLY A 587 -1.86 17.80 -18.16
C GLY A 587 -1.07 17.73 -19.48
N GLU A 588 0.18 18.20 -19.50
CA GLU A 588 1.05 18.08 -20.69
C GLU A 588 1.34 16.61 -21.04
N ALA A 589 1.61 15.79 -20.01
CA ALA A 589 1.85 14.37 -20.20
C ALA A 589 0.63 13.69 -20.84
N LEU A 590 -0.58 14.07 -20.43
CA LEU A 590 -1.83 13.56 -20.99
C LEU A 590 -1.97 13.88 -22.48
N GLU A 591 -1.57 15.08 -22.91
CA GLU A 591 -1.54 15.47 -24.33
C GLU A 591 -0.48 14.67 -25.12
N VAL A 592 0.73 14.55 -24.57
CA VAL A 592 1.85 13.85 -25.22
C VAL A 592 1.60 12.35 -25.36
N PHE A 593 0.97 11.72 -24.36
CA PHE A 593 0.72 10.28 -24.30
C PHE A 593 -0.74 9.90 -24.55
N GLY A 594 -1.59 10.82 -25.00
CA GLY A 594 -3.02 10.61 -25.21
C GLY A 594 -3.36 9.50 -26.23
N ASN A 595 -2.40 9.11 -27.07
CA ASN A 595 -2.53 8.00 -28.01
C ASN A 595 -2.17 6.62 -27.41
N ILE A 596 -1.81 6.54 -26.12
CA ILE A 596 -1.41 5.28 -25.46
C ILE A 596 -2.36 5.02 -24.28
N PRO A 597 -3.38 4.16 -24.42
CA PRO A 597 -4.42 3.93 -23.39
C PRO A 597 -3.89 3.59 -22.01
N LYS A 598 -2.85 2.74 -21.94
CA LYS A 598 -2.22 2.32 -20.67
C LYS A 598 -1.57 3.45 -19.89
N ILE A 599 -1.20 4.54 -20.58
CA ILE A 599 -0.60 5.74 -19.97
C ILE A 599 -1.70 6.81 -19.80
N ARG A 600 -2.58 6.96 -20.80
CA ARG A 600 -3.68 7.93 -20.79
C ARG A 600 -4.61 7.76 -19.59
N ALA A 601 -5.04 6.55 -19.26
CA ALA A 601 -6.04 6.35 -18.20
C ALA A 601 -5.57 6.84 -16.81
N PRO A 602 -4.36 6.48 -16.33
CA PRO A 602 -3.84 7.05 -15.09
C PRO A 602 -3.66 8.57 -15.11
N LEU A 603 -3.18 9.13 -16.21
CA LEU A 603 -2.98 10.59 -16.34
C LEU A 603 -4.31 11.34 -16.39
N ALA A 604 -5.31 10.81 -17.09
CA ALA A 604 -6.65 11.39 -17.16
C ALA A 604 -7.33 11.40 -15.79
N THR A 605 -7.13 10.34 -15.01
CA THR A 605 -7.66 10.24 -13.64
C THR A 605 -7.03 11.28 -12.72
N LEU A 606 -5.70 11.43 -12.76
CA LEU A 606 -5.00 12.48 -12.02
C LEU A 606 -5.45 13.89 -12.43
N ALA A 607 -5.64 14.13 -13.73
CA ALA A 607 -6.13 15.41 -14.23
C ALA A 607 -7.59 15.69 -13.80
N ALA A 608 -8.47 14.68 -13.84
CA ALA A 608 -9.87 14.81 -13.43
C ALA A 608 -10.03 15.17 -11.95
N ILE A 609 -9.12 14.69 -11.10
CA ILE A 609 -9.09 15.00 -9.65
C ILE A 609 -8.50 16.40 -9.36
N GLY A 610 -8.06 17.12 -10.40
CA GLY A 610 -7.51 18.47 -10.30
C GLY A 610 -6.00 18.53 -10.04
N LEU A 611 -5.24 17.48 -10.39
CA LEU A 611 -3.77 17.44 -10.24
C LEU A 611 -3.04 17.63 -11.58
N ASP A 612 -3.68 18.19 -12.59
CA ASP A 612 -3.12 18.43 -13.93
C ASP A 612 -1.90 19.37 -13.92
N TYR A 613 -1.80 20.23 -12.90
CA TYR A 613 -0.70 21.16 -12.69
C TYR A 613 0.56 20.52 -12.10
N LEU A 614 0.45 19.40 -11.37
CA LEU A 614 1.58 18.76 -10.73
C LEU A 614 2.51 18.13 -11.78
N THR A 615 3.81 18.14 -11.50
CA THR A 615 4.78 17.44 -12.35
C THR A 615 4.80 15.95 -12.01
N LEU A 616 5.01 15.10 -13.02
CA LEU A 616 5.01 13.64 -12.84
C LEU A 616 6.10 13.16 -11.85
N GLY A 617 7.23 13.85 -11.84
CA GLY A 617 8.40 13.57 -11.01
C GLY A 617 8.44 14.33 -9.69
N GLN A 618 7.43 15.15 -9.35
CA GLN A 618 7.42 15.93 -8.12
C GLN A 618 7.66 15.03 -6.89
N SER A 619 8.57 15.44 -6.02
CA SER A 619 8.89 14.68 -4.81
C SER A 619 7.65 14.53 -3.94
N ALA A 620 7.37 13.30 -3.49
CA ALA A 620 6.30 13.02 -2.53
C ALA A 620 6.45 13.84 -1.24
N ALA A 621 7.68 14.14 -0.83
CA ALA A 621 7.97 14.93 0.37
C ALA A 621 7.62 16.42 0.21
N THR A 622 7.46 16.90 -1.03
CA THR A 622 7.09 18.29 -1.34
C THR A 622 5.61 18.45 -1.69
N LEU A 623 4.83 17.36 -1.69
CA LEU A 623 3.39 17.42 -1.91
C LEU A 623 2.69 17.85 -0.62
N SER A 624 1.63 18.65 -0.75
CA SER A 624 0.74 18.93 0.38
C SER A 624 -0.01 17.67 0.82
N GLY A 625 -0.55 17.66 2.04
CA GLY A 625 -1.36 16.54 2.54
C GLY A 625 -2.53 16.21 1.61
N GLY A 626 -3.26 17.23 1.15
CA GLY A 626 -4.37 17.07 0.20
C GLY A 626 -3.93 16.65 -1.21
N GLU A 627 -2.76 17.07 -1.70
CA GLU A 627 -2.19 16.56 -2.95
C GLU A 627 -1.83 15.08 -2.85
N ALA A 628 -1.13 14.70 -1.77
CA ALA A 628 -0.78 13.32 -1.48
C ALA A 628 -2.02 12.42 -1.44
N GLN A 629 -3.07 12.85 -0.73
CA GLN A 629 -4.34 12.14 -0.63
C GLN A 629 -5.01 11.95 -2.00
N ARG A 630 -5.05 12.99 -2.83
CA ARG A 630 -5.61 12.92 -4.19
C ARG A 630 -4.83 11.98 -5.11
N VAL A 631 -3.50 11.91 -4.99
CA VAL A 631 -2.68 10.92 -5.70
C VAL A 631 -3.01 9.49 -5.24
N LYS A 632 -3.22 9.26 -3.93
CA LYS A 632 -3.67 7.96 -3.40
C LYS A 632 -5.02 7.56 -4.01
N LEU A 633 -5.97 8.48 -4.03
CA LEU A 633 -7.31 8.27 -4.59
C LEU A 633 -7.24 7.95 -6.10
N ALA A 634 -6.45 8.71 -6.86
CA ALA A 634 -6.25 8.48 -8.28
C ALA A 634 -5.61 7.10 -8.57
N ALA A 635 -4.68 6.64 -7.74
CA ALA A 635 -4.06 5.34 -7.89
C ALA A 635 -5.04 4.18 -7.68
N GLU A 636 -6.03 4.34 -6.78
CA GLU A 636 -7.06 3.33 -6.55
C GLU A 636 -8.15 3.34 -7.63
N LEU A 637 -8.51 4.51 -8.16
CA LEU A 637 -9.42 4.63 -9.31
C LEU A 637 -8.92 3.91 -10.57
N CYS A 638 -7.60 3.83 -10.73
CA CYS A 638 -6.99 3.14 -11.87
C CYS A 638 -6.96 1.62 -11.71
N ARG A 639 -7.29 1.09 -10.53
CA ARG A 639 -7.27 -0.35 -10.27
C ARG A 639 -8.59 -0.99 -10.66
N PRO A 640 -8.58 -2.26 -11.11
CA PRO A 640 -9.81 -3.00 -11.34
C PRO A 640 -10.64 -3.07 -10.05
N HIS A 641 -11.91 -2.72 -10.13
CA HIS A 641 -12.85 -2.74 -9.02
C HIS A 641 -13.92 -3.81 -9.26
N ASN A 642 -14.54 -4.28 -8.17
CA ASN A 642 -15.63 -5.25 -8.17
C ASN A 642 -16.93 -4.67 -7.58
N GLY A 643 -16.97 -3.35 -7.33
CA GLY A 643 -18.12 -2.66 -6.73
C GLY A 643 -18.38 -3.02 -5.26
N GLN A 644 -17.43 -3.63 -4.55
CA GLN A 644 -17.58 -4.04 -3.15
C GLN A 644 -16.42 -3.53 -2.28
N THR A 645 -15.93 -2.33 -2.59
CA THR A 645 -14.83 -1.69 -1.85
C THR A 645 -15.37 -0.56 -0.97
N LEU A 646 -14.89 -0.48 0.27
CA LEU A 646 -15.17 0.62 1.19
C LEU A 646 -13.98 1.59 1.20
N TYR A 647 -14.23 2.84 0.79
CA TYR A 647 -13.26 3.93 0.88
C TYR A 647 -13.53 4.76 2.13
N LEU A 648 -12.53 4.91 2.99
CA LEU A 648 -12.55 5.78 4.17
C LEU A 648 -11.58 6.94 3.94
N LEU A 649 -12.07 8.18 3.86
CA LEU A 649 -11.24 9.36 3.61
C LEU A 649 -11.28 10.32 4.80
N ASP A 650 -10.10 10.80 5.22
CA ASP A 650 -9.98 11.81 6.29
C ASP A 650 -9.84 13.22 5.69
N GLU A 651 -10.83 14.08 5.91
CA GLU A 651 -10.87 15.49 5.51
C GLU A 651 -10.29 15.76 4.10
N PRO A 652 -10.85 15.13 3.05
CA PRO A 652 -10.31 15.21 1.69
C PRO A 652 -10.42 16.60 1.04
N THR A 653 -11.12 17.55 1.66
CA THR A 653 -11.18 18.95 1.21
C THR A 653 -10.07 19.84 1.75
N THR A 654 -9.19 19.32 2.59
CA THR A 654 -8.02 20.05 3.09
C THR A 654 -7.15 20.54 1.91
N GLY A 655 -6.78 21.82 1.88
CA GLY A 655 -5.98 22.36 0.78
C GLY A 655 -6.75 22.71 -0.49
N LEU A 656 -8.10 22.63 -0.51
CA LEU A 656 -8.88 22.76 -1.74
C LEU A 656 -9.72 24.03 -1.81
N HIS A 657 -9.56 24.74 -2.92
CA HIS A 657 -10.49 25.78 -3.35
C HIS A 657 -11.86 25.19 -3.73
N PHE A 658 -12.95 25.97 -3.62
CA PHE A 658 -14.34 25.55 -3.92
C PHE A 658 -14.50 24.82 -5.26
N ALA A 659 -13.82 25.30 -6.30
CA ALA A 659 -13.83 24.69 -7.63
C ALA A 659 -13.19 23.29 -7.67
N ASP A 660 -12.20 23.03 -6.83
CA ASP A 660 -11.53 21.74 -6.74
C ASP A 660 -12.31 20.77 -5.85
N ILE A 661 -13.02 21.26 -4.83
CA ILE A 661 -14.02 20.47 -4.08
C ILE A 661 -15.08 19.93 -5.04
N ALA A 662 -15.58 20.77 -5.97
CA ALA A 662 -16.53 20.33 -6.98
C ALA A 662 -15.98 19.19 -7.85
N LYS A 663 -14.71 19.26 -8.29
CA LYS A 663 -14.05 18.19 -9.07
C LYS A 663 -13.88 16.92 -8.23
N LEU A 664 -13.45 17.05 -6.98
CA LEU A 664 -13.30 15.94 -6.06
C LEU A 664 -14.63 15.20 -5.85
N LEU A 665 -15.72 15.94 -5.63
CA LEU A 665 -17.06 15.35 -5.46
C LEU A 665 -17.51 14.58 -6.71
N LYS A 666 -17.21 15.04 -7.93
CA LYS A 666 -17.50 14.28 -9.16
C LYS A 666 -16.77 12.93 -9.18
N VAL A 667 -15.54 12.90 -8.70
CA VAL A 667 -14.72 11.68 -8.65
C VAL A 667 -15.18 10.73 -7.55
N LEU A 668 -15.50 11.25 -6.36
CA LEU A 668 -16.04 10.43 -5.26
C LEU A 668 -17.41 9.83 -5.64
N ASN A 669 -18.28 10.59 -6.31
CA ASN A 669 -19.55 10.06 -6.80
C ASN A 669 -19.37 9.00 -7.90
N SER A 670 -18.34 9.11 -8.74
CA SER A 670 -18.00 8.06 -9.72
C SER A 670 -17.67 6.71 -9.04
N LEU A 671 -16.92 6.74 -7.92
CA LEU A 671 -16.65 5.53 -7.14
C LEU A 671 -17.93 4.88 -6.62
N VAL A 672 -18.88 5.70 -6.17
CA VAL A 672 -20.18 5.22 -5.66
C VAL A 672 -21.03 4.64 -6.78
N GLU A 673 -21.02 5.25 -7.96
CA GLU A 673 -21.75 4.76 -9.14
C GLU A 673 -21.25 3.39 -9.62
N GLN A 674 -19.97 3.09 -9.39
CA GLN A 674 -19.38 1.77 -9.62
C GLN A 674 -19.80 0.71 -8.58
N GLY A 675 -20.68 1.07 -7.62
CA GLY A 675 -21.18 0.21 -6.56
C GLY A 675 -20.38 0.29 -5.25
N ASN A 676 -19.26 1.02 -5.21
CA ASN A 676 -18.44 1.12 -4.00
C ASN A 676 -19.11 2.01 -2.93
N THR A 677 -18.66 1.86 -1.69
CA THR A 677 -19.09 2.74 -0.59
C THR A 677 -17.99 3.75 -0.31
N VAL A 678 -18.34 5.02 -0.18
CA VAL A 678 -17.39 6.09 0.15
C VAL A 678 -17.86 6.77 1.43
N ALA A 679 -17.06 6.69 2.49
CA ALA A 679 -17.29 7.38 3.74
C ALA A 679 -16.19 8.41 3.99
N VAL A 680 -16.58 9.66 4.20
CA VAL A 680 -15.65 10.78 4.40
C VAL A 680 -15.82 11.37 5.80
N ILE A 681 -14.73 11.69 6.48
CA ILE A 681 -14.76 12.56 7.66
C ILE A 681 -14.66 13.99 7.14
N GLU A 682 -15.67 14.80 7.39
CA GLU A 682 -15.71 16.16 6.84
C GLU A 682 -16.40 17.18 7.75
N HIS A 683 -15.92 18.41 7.59
CA HIS A 683 -16.45 19.62 8.21
C HIS A 683 -17.02 20.59 7.17
N ASN A 684 -16.60 20.45 5.91
CA ASN A 684 -17.05 21.33 4.84
C ASN A 684 -18.53 21.09 4.48
N LEU A 685 -19.35 22.14 4.59
CA LEU A 685 -20.79 22.08 4.36
C LEU A 685 -21.16 21.70 2.92
N ASP A 686 -20.31 22.01 1.92
CA ASP A 686 -20.55 21.64 0.53
C ASP A 686 -20.40 20.13 0.30
N VAL A 687 -19.53 19.46 1.06
CA VAL A 687 -19.43 18.00 1.02
C VAL A 687 -20.61 17.36 1.76
N ILE A 688 -20.93 17.87 2.94
CA ILE A 688 -21.99 17.32 3.81
C ILE A 688 -23.36 17.43 3.12
N LYS A 689 -23.68 18.55 2.46
CA LYS A 689 -24.96 18.71 1.73
C LYS A 689 -25.10 17.75 0.54
N THR A 690 -23.97 17.34 -0.03
CA THR A 690 -23.87 16.42 -1.18
C THR A 690 -23.97 14.95 -0.76
N ALA A 691 -23.73 14.62 0.51
CA ALA A 691 -23.78 13.25 1.04
C ALA A 691 -25.17 12.60 0.96
N ASP A 692 -25.25 11.32 0.61
CA ASP A 692 -26.48 10.52 0.70
C ASP A 692 -26.86 10.26 2.16
N TRP A 693 -25.86 10.09 3.02
CA TRP A 693 -26.01 9.77 4.43
C TRP A 693 -25.06 10.61 5.28
N VAL A 694 -25.53 11.13 6.41
CA VAL A 694 -24.75 11.93 7.35
C VAL A 694 -24.81 11.30 8.73
N VAL A 695 -23.67 11.22 9.40
CA VAL A 695 -23.55 10.84 10.81
C VAL A 695 -22.94 12.00 11.57
N ASP A 696 -23.72 12.65 12.43
CA ASP A 696 -23.29 13.81 13.21
C ASP A 696 -22.86 13.38 14.61
N MET A 697 -21.61 13.70 14.98
CA MET A 697 -21.00 13.38 16.26
C MET A 697 -20.96 14.58 17.21
N GLY A 698 -21.23 14.35 18.49
CA GLY A 698 -21.25 15.42 19.48
C GLY A 698 -21.91 15.00 20.80
N PRO A 699 -22.72 15.85 21.45
CA PRO A 699 -23.05 17.25 21.06
C PRO A 699 -21.90 18.24 21.29
N GLU A 700 -20.92 17.89 22.13
CA GLU A 700 -19.72 18.69 22.38
C GLU A 700 -18.44 17.90 22.02
N ALA A 701 -17.27 18.50 22.23
CA ALA A 701 -15.97 17.87 22.05
C ALA A 701 -15.46 17.19 23.33
N GLY A 702 -14.46 16.31 23.21
CA GLY A 702 -13.79 15.67 24.34
C GLY A 702 -14.75 14.87 25.23
N VAL A 703 -14.71 15.13 26.54
CA VAL A 703 -15.52 14.40 27.55
C VAL A 703 -17.02 14.61 27.34
N GLY A 704 -17.43 15.78 26.84
CA GLY A 704 -18.83 16.11 26.52
C GLY A 704 -19.31 15.55 25.17
N GLY A 705 -18.42 14.92 24.41
CA GLY A 705 -18.71 14.30 23.11
C GLY A 705 -18.82 12.78 23.16
N GLY A 706 -18.56 12.16 22.00
CA GLY A 706 -18.54 10.72 21.86
C GLY A 706 -19.89 10.05 21.66
N TRP A 707 -20.94 10.84 21.38
CA TRP A 707 -22.27 10.35 20.98
C TRP A 707 -22.50 10.57 19.49
N ILE A 708 -23.31 9.70 18.88
CA ILE A 708 -23.95 9.98 17.60
C ILE A 708 -25.22 10.76 17.92
N VAL A 709 -25.24 12.05 17.56
CA VAL A 709 -26.34 12.98 17.84
C VAL A 709 -27.50 12.75 16.90
N ALA A 710 -27.18 12.58 15.61
CA ALA A 710 -28.13 12.34 14.54
C ALA A 710 -27.48 11.50 13.45
N GLN A 711 -28.27 10.68 12.78
CA GLN A 711 -27.87 9.94 11.59
C GLN A 711 -29.05 9.82 10.64
N GLY A 712 -28.83 10.09 9.36
CA GLY A 712 -29.91 10.25 8.38
C GLY A 712 -29.43 10.89 7.09
N THR A 713 -30.34 11.23 6.19
CA THR A 713 -30.00 12.14 5.09
C THR A 713 -29.70 13.55 5.62
N PRO A 714 -28.98 14.41 4.87
CA PRO A 714 -28.78 15.82 5.25
C PRO A 714 -30.06 16.55 5.67
N GLU A 715 -31.19 16.31 5.00
CA GLU A 715 -32.49 16.89 5.34
C GLU A 715 -32.99 16.42 6.71
N GLU A 716 -32.77 15.16 7.05
CA GLU A 716 -33.20 14.58 8.33
C GLU A 716 -32.34 15.09 9.49
N VAL A 717 -31.04 15.30 9.28
CA VAL A 717 -30.16 15.91 10.27
C VAL A 717 -30.57 17.37 10.53
N VAL A 718 -30.94 18.13 9.50
CA VAL A 718 -31.51 19.48 9.64
C VAL A 718 -32.84 19.45 10.40
N ALA A 719 -33.73 18.52 10.09
CA ALA A 719 -35.01 18.36 10.80
C ALA A 719 -34.81 18.00 12.28
N HIS A 720 -33.86 17.10 12.59
CA HIS A 720 -33.46 16.76 13.96
C HIS A 720 -32.96 18.00 14.73
N ALA A 721 -32.09 18.79 14.11
CA ALA A 721 -31.58 20.02 14.70
C ALA A 721 -32.71 21.02 15.05
N ALA A 722 -33.69 21.18 14.16
CA ALA A 722 -34.86 22.02 14.42
C ALA A 722 -35.70 21.54 15.61
N LEU A 723 -35.83 20.22 15.81
CA LEU A 723 -36.56 19.61 16.93
C LEU A 723 -35.80 19.63 18.27
N ALA A 724 -34.47 19.64 18.21
CA ALA A 724 -33.57 19.64 19.37
C ALA A 724 -33.23 21.05 19.89
N ARG A 725 -33.53 22.12 19.12
CA ARG A 725 -33.29 23.50 19.56
C ARG A 725 -34.06 23.84 20.85
N PRO A 726 -33.39 24.34 21.91
CA PRO A 726 -34.05 24.91 23.07
C PRO A 726 -34.93 26.10 22.63
N GLY A 727 -36.22 26.07 22.96
CA GLY A 727 -37.24 26.88 22.31
C GLY A 727 -37.00 28.40 22.26
N ALA A 728 -37.15 28.96 21.06
CA ALA A 728 -37.40 30.38 20.80
C ALA A 728 -38.83 30.84 21.19
N ASN A 729 -39.63 29.96 21.81
CA ASN A 729 -40.91 30.31 22.43
C ASN A 729 -40.99 29.58 23.78
N GLY A 730 -41.04 30.36 24.87
CA GLY A 730 -41.01 29.91 26.27
C GLY A 730 -42.22 29.10 26.74
N THR A 731 -42.52 28.00 26.06
CA THR A 731 -43.42 26.97 26.57
C THR A 731 -42.58 25.80 27.05
N ARG A 732 -42.56 25.60 28.38
CA ARG A 732 -42.04 24.38 29.01
C ARG A 732 -42.66 23.18 28.29
N ARG A 733 -41.85 22.34 27.62
CA ARG A 733 -42.31 21.03 27.15
C ARG A 733 -42.87 20.30 28.39
N LYS A 734 -44.15 19.96 28.34
CA LYS A 734 -44.80 19.11 29.34
C LYS A 734 -44.03 17.79 29.40
N GLU A 735 -43.86 17.30 30.61
CA GLU A 735 -43.31 16.01 31.00
C GLU A 735 -43.98 14.85 30.25
N THR A 736 -43.55 14.58 29.02
CA THR A 736 -43.55 13.23 28.46
C THR A 736 -42.19 12.67 28.78
N GLY A 737 -42.10 11.51 29.45
CA GLY A 737 -40.87 10.90 29.97
C GLY A 737 -39.83 10.46 28.93
N GLU A 738 -39.72 11.16 27.81
CA GLU A 738 -38.69 10.98 26.78
C GLU A 738 -37.49 11.87 27.08
N SER A 739 -36.29 11.29 26.99
CA SER A 739 -35.02 11.99 27.20
C SER A 739 -34.87 13.15 26.20
N PRO A 740 -34.33 14.32 26.60
CA PRO A 740 -34.15 15.45 25.69
C PRO A 740 -33.28 15.07 24.49
N LEU A 741 -33.74 15.41 23.28
CA LEU A 741 -32.99 15.22 22.03
C LEU A 741 -31.67 15.98 22.10
N MET A 742 -30.57 15.33 21.70
CA MET A 742 -29.25 15.95 21.66
C MET A 742 -29.17 16.97 20.51
N ARG A 743 -28.54 18.12 20.77
CA ARG A 743 -28.40 19.21 19.81
C ARG A 743 -27.37 18.87 18.72
N SER A 744 -27.76 19.03 17.45
CA SER A 744 -26.87 18.90 16.29
C SER A 744 -26.41 20.27 15.81
N TRP A 745 -25.13 20.59 16.02
CA TRP A 745 -24.55 21.85 15.55
C TRP A 745 -24.46 21.89 14.03
N THR A 746 -24.10 20.76 13.40
CA THR A 746 -23.99 20.68 11.95
C THR A 746 -25.35 20.85 11.28
N GLY A 747 -26.41 20.24 11.80
CA GLY A 747 -27.77 20.42 11.25
C GLY A 747 -28.27 21.87 11.33
N GLU A 748 -27.89 22.62 12.38
CA GLU A 748 -28.25 24.03 12.49
C GLU A 748 -27.58 24.92 11.45
N LEU A 749 -26.30 24.63 11.12
CA LEU A 749 -25.52 25.37 10.14
C LEU A 749 -25.83 24.94 8.70
N LEU A 750 -26.22 23.67 8.51
CA LEU A 750 -26.60 23.12 7.22
C LEU A 750 -27.97 23.62 6.76
N ALA A 751 -28.87 23.97 7.69
CA ALA A 751 -30.22 24.46 7.39
C ALA A 751 -30.25 25.63 6.38
N PRO A 752 -29.56 26.77 6.58
CA PRO A 752 -29.56 27.86 5.61
C PRO A 752 -28.92 27.49 4.27
N VAL A 753 -27.90 26.63 4.26
CA VAL A 753 -27.23 26.16 3.03
C VAL A 753 -28.17 25.29 2.20
N MET A 754 -28.97 24.44 2.85
CA MET A 754 -29.95 23.58 2.21
C MET A 754 -31.17 24.35 1.67
N GLU A 755 -31.54 25.45 2.33
CA GLU A 755 -32.65 26.32 1.89
C GLU A 755 -32.26 27.19 0.69
N ALA A 756 -31.02 27.73 0.67
CA ALA A 756 -30.54 28.60 -0.39
C ALA A 756 -29.97 27.87 -1.63
N GLY A 757 -29.58 26.59 -1.49
CA GLY A 757 -28.84 25.86 -2.52
C GLY A 757 -29.69 25.39 -3.72
N GLU A 758 -29.14 25.53 -4.93
CA GLU A 758 -29.74 25.00 -6.15
C GLU A 758 -29.63 23.46 -6.21
N ARG A 759 -30.68 22.77 -6.72
CA ARG A 759 -30.70 21.32 -6.88
C ARG A 759 -30.43 20.89 -8.32
N ALA A 760 -29.39 20.09 -8.54
CA ALA A 760 -29.00 19.56 -9.84
C ALA A 760 -28.73 18.04 -9.81
N ASP A 761 -28.62 17.44 -10.99
CA ASP A 761 -28.23 16.03 -11.13
C ASP A 761 -26.72 15.89 -10.90
N VAL A 762 -26.30 14.77 -10.30
CA VAL A 762 -24.90 14.55 -9.92
C VAL A 762 -24.07 14.22 -11.16
N GLU A 763 -23.03 15.01 -11.42
CA GLU A 763 -22.05 14.72 -12.45
C GLU A 763 -21.02 13.69 -11.96
N PHE A 764 -20.60 12.79 -12.84
CA PHE A 764 -19.59 11.76 -12.56
C PHE A 764 -18.53 11.69 -13.65
N PHE A 765 -17.34 11.21 -13.29
CA PHE A 765 -16.23 10.97 -14.20
C PHE A 765 -16.18 9.50 -14.64
N ASP A 766 -16.26 9.21 -15.95
CA ASP A 766 -16.11 7.85 -16.47
C ASP A 766 -14.64 7.51 -16.75
N ALA A 767 -14.01 6.81 -15.81
CA ALA A 767 -12.63 6.34 -15.93
C ALA A 767 -12.46 5.24 -16.99
N ASP A 768 -13.51 4.42 -17.22
CA ASP A 768 -13.47 3.35 -18.22
C ASP A 768 -13.49 3.92 -19.64
N GLU A 769 -14.21 5.02 -19.86
CA GLU A 769 -14.15 5.76 -21.13
C GLU A 769 -12.74 6.28 -21.43
N ALA A 770 -12.03 6.79 -20.41
CA ALA A 770 -10.64 7.22 -20.58
C ALA A 770 -9.72 6.05 -20.95
N ALA A 771 -10.02 4.83 -20.50
CA ALA A 771 -9.26 3.61 -20.78
C ALA A 771 -9.60 2.94 -22.13
N LYS A 772 -10.78 3.20 -22.72
CA LYS A 772 -11.21 2.59 -24.00
C LYS A 772 -10.28 2.95 -25.15
N LYS A 773 -9.90 1.95 -25.96
CA LYS A 773 -9.08 2.18 -27.17
C LYS A 773 -9.84 3.03 -28.19
N ARG A 774 -9.20 4.08 -28.68
CA ARG A 774 -9.68 4.98 -29.74
C ARG A 774 -9.00 4.66 -31.06
N ALA A 775 -9.60 5.08 -32.17
CA ALA A 775 -8.98 4.97 -33.49
C ALA A 775 -7.68 5.80 -33.53
N GLY A 776 -6.56 5.19 -33.91
CA GLY A 776 -5.23 5.82 -33.90
C GLY A 776 -4.40 5.58 -32.63
N ASP A 777 -4.96 4.87 -31.63
CA ASP A 777 -4.19 4.50 -30.43
C ASP A 777 -3.06 3.50 -30.75
N ILE A 778 -1.90 3.73 -30.16
CA ILE A 778 -0.69 2.94 -30.32
C ILE A 778 -0.60 1.91 -29.18
N ASP A 779 -0.40 0.65 -29.55
CA ASP A 779 -0.03 -0.38 -28.59
C ASP A 779 1.48 -0.30 -28.32
N ILE A 780 1.88 -0.11 -27.06
CA ILE A 780 3.30 -0.10 -26.63
C ILE A 780 4.03 -1.33 -27.17
N SER A 781 3.35 -2.48 -27.26
CA SER A 781 3.94 -3.72 -27.75
C SER A 781 4.34 -3.67 -29.23
N LYS A 782 3.75 -2.76 -30.02
CA LYS A 782 4.00 -2.57 -31.46
C LYS A 782 5.04 -1.48 -31.74
N VAL A 783 5.33 -0.60 -30.78
CA VAL A 783 6.33 0.46 -30.94
C VAL A 783 7.71 -0.14 -31.24
N GLY A 784 8.31 0.32 -32.35
CA GLY A 784 9.63 -0.09 -32.82
C GLY A 784 9.69 -1.50 -33.45
N LYS A 785 8.56 -2.17 -33.72
CA LYS A 785 8.57 -3.46 -34.44
C LYS A 785 8.87 -3.31 -35.94
N ASP A 786 8.46 -2.19 -36.54
CA ASP A 786 8.58 -1.94 -37.98
C ASP A 786 9.93 -1.28 -38.36
N SER A 787 10.70 -0.81 -37.38
CA SER A 787 12.04 -0.28 -37.60
C SER A 787 13.07 -1.42 -37.56
N ALA A 788 13.60 -1.80 -38.72
CA ALA A 788 14.75 -2.69 -38.79
C ALA A 788 15.92 -2.07 -38.00
N ALA A 789 16.54 -2.84 -37.11
CA ALA A 789 17.67 -2.32 -36.35
C ALA A 789 18.89 -2.14 -37.29
N PRO A 790 19.84 -1.22 -37.00
CA PRO A 790 20.96 -0.92 -37.91
C PRO A 790 21.80 -2.14 -38.32
N TRP A 791 21.96 -3.11 -37.42
CA TRP A 791 22.66 -4.37 -37.71
C TRP A 791 21.90 -5.32 -38.64
N GLN A 792 20.60 -5.09 -38.85
CA GLN A 792 19.76 -5.85 -39.78
C GLN A 792 19.74 -5.24 -41.18
N SER A 793 19.98 -3.93 -41.30
CA SER A 793 20.06 -3.23 -42.57
C SER A 793 21.46 -3.29 -43.19
N ASP A 794 22.50 -3.00 -42.40
CA ASP A 794 23.91 -3.07 -42.82
C ASP A 794 24.77 -3.53 -41.64
N GLY A 795 24.66 -4.84 -41.35
CA GLY A 795 25.33 -5.44 -40.22
C GLY A 795 26.85 -5.36 -40.29
N ARG A 796 27.43 -5.49 -41.49
CA ARG A 796 28.88 -5.39 -41.67
C ARG A 796 29.38 -4.00 -41.23
N ARG A 797 28.78 -2.93 -41.75
CA ARG A 797 29.13 -1.56 -41.36
C ARG A 797 28.86 -1.27 -39.89
N TRP A 798 27.77 -1.81 -39.32
CA TRP A 798 27.46 -1.66 -37.90
C TRP A 798 28.58 -2.19 -37.01
N HIS A 799 29.09 -3.39 -37.27
CA HIS A 799 30.12 -4.00 -36.44
C HIS A 799 31.52 -3.41 -36.66
N THR A 800 31.81 -2.84 -37.84
CA THR A 800 33.15 -2.37 -38.21
C THR A 800 33.33 -0.85 -38.20
N ARG A 801 32.25 -0.06 -38.16
CA ARG A 801 32.33 1.41 -38.12
C ARG A 801 31.35 2.02 -37.11
N ASP A 802 30.07 1.69 -37.21
CA ASP A 802 28.99 2.36 -36.46
C ASP A 802 28.70 1.70 -35.08
N ARG A 803 29.67 0.94 -34.55
CA ARG A 803 29.52 0.06 -33.38
C ARG A 803 29.29 0.83 -32.08
N ILE A 804 28.50 0.23 -31.18
CA ILE A 804 28.24 0.76 -29.84
C ILE A 804 28.44 -0.34 -28.80
N SER A 805 29.18 -0.03 -27.73
CA SER A 805 29.49 -0.95 -26.63
C SER A 805 28.25 -1.30 -25.78
N HIS A 806 28.40 -2.27 -24.87
CA HIS A 806 27.40 -2.60 -23.86
C HIS A 806 27.04 -1.42 -22.94
N SER A 807 27.97 -0.48 -22.73
CA SER A 807 27.76 0.73 -21.95
C SER A 807 27.11 1.88 -22.74
N GLY A 808 26.95 1.72 -24.07
CA GLY A 808 26.37 2.74 -24.94
C GLY A 808 27.41 3.72 -25.51
N LYS A 809 28.71 3.48 -25.31
CA LYS A 809 29.82 4.32 -25.82
C LYS A 809 30.38 3.77 -27.15
N PRO A 810 31.00 4.61 -27.98
CA PRO A 810 31.76 4.13 -29.13
C PRO A 810 32.93 3.25 -28.68
N PRO A 811 33.05 2.01 -29.15
CA PRO A 811 34.22 1.18 -28.94
C PRO A 811 35.48 1.81 -29.54
N LYS A 812 36.61 1.63 -28.85
CA LYS A 812 37.91 2.22 -29.16
C LYS A 812 38.89 1.28 -29.85
N TRP A 813 38.62 -0.02 -29.86
CA TRP A 813 39.39 -0.97 -30.68
C TRP A 813 39.16 -0.71 -32.18
N GLU A 814 40.14 -1.06 -33.02
CA GLU A 814 40.16 -0.77 -34.45
C GLU A 814 39.21 -1.70 -35.23
N GLY A 815 38.23 -1.10 -35.92
CA GLY A 815 37.20 -1.83 -36.67
C GLY A 815 37.75 -2.69 -37.80
N GLU A 816 38.84 -2.21 -38.40
CA GLU A 816 39.59 -2.88 -39.46
C GLU A 816 40.13 -4.24 -39.01
N ALA A 817 40.40 -4.43 -37.71
CA ALA A 817 40.82 -5.72 -37.18
C ALA A 817 39.75 -6.80 -37.40
N LEU A 818 38.47 -6.46 -37.23
CA LEU A 818 37.38 -7.40 -37.51
C LEU A 818 37.22 -7.61 -39.03
N GLU A 819 37.36 -6.57 -39.84
CA GLU A 819 37.32 -6.68 -41.31
C GLU A 819 38.41 -7.63 -41.81
N HIS A 820 39.64 -7.47 -41.35
CA HIS A 820 40.78 -8.31 -41.71
C HIS A 820 40.56 -9.79 -41.38
N VAL A 821 40.03 -10.10 -40.18
CA VAL A 821 39.72 -11.49 -39.79
C VAL A 821 38.66 -12.09 -40.70
N ILE A 822 37.61 -11.33 -41.01
CA ILE A 822 36.51 -11.81 -41.84
C ILE A 822 36.96 -11.97 -43.29
N ASP A 823 37.77 -11.07 -43.82
CA ASP A 823 38.29 -11.14 -45.19
C ASP A 823 39.25 -12.34 -45.36
N LEU A 824 40.14 -12.60 -44.40
CA LEU A 824 40.98 -13.82 -44.38
C LEU A 824 40.15 -15.11 -44.35
N LEU A 825 38.99 -15.10 -43.67
CA LEU A 825 38.11 -16.26 -43.60
C LEU A 825 37.21 -16.39 -44.84
N ALA A 826 36.95 -15.30 -45.56
CA ALA A 826 36.17 -15.31 -46.79
C ALA A 826 36.88 -16.05 -47.95
N GLU A 827 38.21 -16.16 -47.91
CA GLU A 827 39.01 -16.96 -48.86
C GLU A 827 38.69 -18.46 -48.80
N HIS A 828 38.02 -18.92 -47.74
CA HIS A 828 37.64 -20.32 -47.56
C HIS A 828 36.19 -20.58 -48.00
N GLU A 829 36.00 -21.14 -49.20
CA GLU A 829 34.67 -21.42 -49.80
C GLU A 829 33.74 -22.37 -49.00
N THR A 830 34.26 -22.98 -47.93
CA THR A 830 33.60 -23.99 -47.08
C THR A 830 32.93 -23.39 -45.83
N LEU A 831 33.18 -22.12 -45.52
CA LEU A 831 32.49 -21.40 -44.45
C LEU A 831 31.27 -20.64 -45.00
N ALA A 832 30.25 -20.44 -44.17
CA ALA A 832 29.09 -19.62 -44.52
C ALA A 832 29.44 -18.13 -44.46
N GLU A 833 28.60 -17.31 -45.10
CA GLU A 833 28.67 -15.86 -44.91
C GLU A 833 28.50 -15.49 -43.42
N PRO A 834 29.23 -14.47 -42.93
CA PRO A 834 29.09 -14.04 -41.54
C PRO A 834 27.66 -13.56 -41.27
N ASN A 835 27.08 -14.04 -40.16
CA ASN A 835 25.81 -13.57 -39.64
C ASN A 835 26.04 -12.33 -38.78
N TRP A 836 25.61 -11.18 -39.31
CA TRP A 836 25.68 -9.88 -38.65
C TRP A 836 24.38 -9.49 -37.93
N ASN A 837 23.38 -10.38 -37.90
CA ASN A 837 22.02 -10.06 -37.39
C ASN A 837 21.94 -10.12 -35.86
N HIS A 838 22.89 -9.49 -35.17
CA HIS A 838 22.91 -9.36 -33.72
C HIS A 838 23.66 -8.09 -33.31
N ARG A 839 23.23 -7.38 -32.26
CA ARG A 839 23.78 -6.07 -31.88
C ARG A 839 25.30 -6.06 -31.63
N SER A 840 25.83 -7.11 -30.99
CA SER A 840 27.18 -7.08 -30.42
C SER A 840 27.98 -8.37 -30.68
N ILE A 841 27.48 -9.24 -31.55
CA ILE A 841 28.10 -10.53 -31.83
C ILE A 841 28.03 -10.73 -33.33
N VAL A 842 29.18 -11.03 -33.95
CA VAL A 842 29.24 -11.53 -35.32
C VAL A 842 29.53 -13.01 -35.25
N GLU A 843 28.69 -13.80 -35.91
CA GLU A 843 28.78 -15.27 -35.88
C GLU A 843 29.09 -15.79 -37.29
N LEU A 844 30.15 -16.59 -37.41
CA LEU A 844 30.48 -17.31 -38.64
C LEU A 844 30.24 -18.80 -38.42
N MET A 845 29.55 -19.46 -39.35
CA MET A 845 29.21 -20.89 -39.27
C MET A 845 29.83 -21.68 -40.43
N ALA A 846 29.77 -23.00 -40.37
CA ALA A 846 30.00 -23.85 -41.54
C ALA A 846 28.89 -23.63 -42.59
N LYS A 847 29.21 -23.80 -43.88
CA LYS A 847 28.25 -23.66 -45.00
C LYS A 847 27.10 -24.68 -44.93
N GLU A 848 27.36 -25.86 -44.38
CA GLU A 848 26.32 -26.83 -44.02
C GLU A 848 25.77 -26.50 -42.62
N LYS A 849 24.45 -26.26 -42.54
CA LYS A 849 23.74 -25.80 -41.30
C LYS A 849 23.95 -26.70 -40.06
N SER A 850 24.43 -27.93 -40.23
CA SER A 850 24.65 -28.91 -39.16
C SER A 850 25.92 -28.70 -38.34
N GLY A 851 26.91 -27.92 -38.83
CA GLY A 851 28.26 -27.89 -38.24
C GLY A 851 28.48 -26.99 -37.01
N GLY A 852 27.52 -26.13 -36.66
CA GLY A 852 27.65 -25.15 -35.58
C GLY A 852 28.51 -23.93 -35.94
N TRP A 853 28.73 -23.04 -34.97
CA TRP A 853 29.54 -21.83 -35.15
C TRP A 853 31.05 -22.13 -35.12
N PHE A 854 31.80 -21.46 -35.99
CA PHE A 854 33.25 -21.46 -36.05
C PHE A 854 33.84 -20.25 -35.31
N LEU A 855 33.33 -19.05 -35.59
CA LEU A 855 33.78 -17.80 -34.99
C LEU A 855 32.62 -17.07 -34.31
N HIS A 856 32.83 -16.67 -33.06
CA HIS A 856 32.04 -15.65 -32.35
C HIS A 856 32.94 -14.45 -32.06
N ALA A 857 32.75 -13.35 -32.80
CA ALA A 857 33.41 -12.09 -32.52
C ALA A 857 32.51 -11.23 -31.63
N GLN A 858 32.94 -10.94 -30.41
CA GLN A 858 32.23 -10.07 -29.48
C GLN A 858 32.67 -8.63 -29.72
N THR A 859 31.78 -7.82 -30.31
CA THR A 859 32.06 -6.43 -30.71
C THR A 859 31.51 -5.41 -29.72
N GLY A 860 30.91 -5.88 -28.62
CA GLY A 860 30.21 -5.06 -27.63
C GLY A 860 31.09 -4.48 -26.53
N ASP A 861 32.36 -4.86 -26.44
CA ASP A 861 33.29 -4.34 -25.43
C ASP A 861 33.90 -3.01 -25.89
N GLU A 862 34.11 -2.09 -24.95
CA GLU A 862 34.57 -0.71 -25.27
C GLU A 862 36.03 -0.71 -25.75
N TRP A 863 36.90 -1.52 -25.15
CA TRP A 863 38.34 -1.44 -25.41
C TRP A 863 38.90 -2.61 -26.19
N LEU A 864 38.24 -3.76 -26.26
CA LEU A 864 38.83 -4.96 -26.82
C LEU A 864 37.84 -5.67 -27.74
N LEU A 865 38.32 -6.21 -28.84
CA LEU A 865 37.61 -7.15 -29.69
C LEU A 865 37.96 -8.57 -29.24
N VAL A 866 36.95 -9.34 -28.81
CA VAL A 866 37.16 -10.72 -28.36
C VAL A 866 36.74 -11.68 -29.47
N LEU A 867 37.71 -12.38 -30.04
CA LEU A 867 37.52 -13.39 -31.08
C LEU A 867 37.53 -14.77 -30.46
N LYS A 868 36.42 -15.51 -30.55
CA LYS A 868 36.32 -16.89 -30.06
C LYS A 868 36.21 -17.82 -31.24
N PHE A 869 37.13 -18.77 -31.34
CA PHE A 869 37.16 -19.80 -32.37
C PHE A 869 36.82 -21.14 -31.76
N ARG A 870 35.94 -21.89 -32.41
CA ARG A 870 35.63 -23.27 -32.07
C ARG A 870 36.39 -24.20 -32.99
N VAL A 871 37.17 -25.11 -32.41
CA VAL A 871 38.02 -26.08 -33.11
C VAL A 871 37.91 -27.45 -32.47
N LYS A 872 38.44 -28.49 -33.11
CA LYS A 872 38.49 -29.83 -32.52
C LYS A 872 39.28 -29.83 -31.21
N LYS A 873 38.88 -30.65 -30.25
CA LYS A 873 39.56 -30.77 -28.96
C LYS A 873 41.06 -31.09 -29.13
N ASP A 874 41.87 -30.45 -28.28
CA ASP A 874 43.33 -30.63 -28.23
C ASP A 874 44.08 -30.21 -29.51
N SER A 875 43.48 -29.33 -30.32
CA SER A 875 44.11 -28.79 -31.55
C SER A 875 45.20 -27.75 -31.25
N PHE A 876 45.04 -26.99 -30.16
CA PHE A 876 45.99 -25.97 -29.74
C PHE A 876 46.33 -26.11 -28.25
N ARG A 877 47.56 -25.73 -27.91
CA ARG A 877 48.03 -25.51 -26.54
C ARG A 877 48.20 -24.01 -26.30
N GLU A 878 47.76 -23.54 -25.14
CA GLU A 878 47.71 -22.11 -24.81
C GLU A 878 49.09 -21.45 -24.87
N GLU A 879 50.09 -22.02 -24.19
CA GLU A 879 51.45 -21.47 -24.12
C GLU A 879 52.14 -21.38 -25.50
N ASP A 880 51.96 -22.40 -26.34
CA ASP A 880 52.56 -22.45 -27.68
C ASP A 880 51.92 -21.41 -28.60
N LEU A 881 50.59 -21.24 -28.50
CA LEU A 881 49.85 -20.29 -29.31
C LEU A 881 50.13 -18.85 -28.86
N ALA A 882 50.15 -18.59 -27.56
CA ALA A 882 50.51 -17.28 -27.00
C ALA A 882 51.93 -16.84 -27.44
N ARG A 883 52.90 -17.76 -27.39
CA ARG A 883 54.29 -17.50 -27.83
C ARG A 883 54.39 -17.22 -29.33
N ARG A 884 53.61 -17.92 -30.16
CA ARG A 884 53.59 -17.73 -31.62
C ARG A 884 52.94 -16.40 -32.03
N LEU A 885 51.85 -16.03 -31.36
CA LEU A 885 51.14 -14.78 -31.65
C LEU A 885 51.84 -13.55 -31.04
N SER A 886 52.74 -13.73 -30.07
CA SER A 886 53.55 -12.67 -29.45
C SER A 886 52.72 -11.45 -28.97
N LEU A 887 51.48 -11.68 -28.52
CA LEU A 887 50.62 -10.61 -28.01
C LEU A 887 51.10 -10.17 -26.63
N LYS A 888 51.42 -8.88 -26.47
CA LYS A 888 51.78 -8.28 -25.18
C LYS A 888 50.60 -8.35 -24.21
N SER A 889 50.87 -8.61 -22.93
CA SER A 889 49.86 -8.58 -21.87
C SER A 889 49.21 -7.19 -21.79
N LEU A 890 47.97 -7.11 -21.29
CA LEU A 890 47.29 -5.82 -21.09
C LEU A 890 48.03 -4.91 -20.10
N ASP A 891 48.68 -5.50 -19.10
CA ASP A 891 49.47 -4.76 -18.10
C ASP A 891 50.80 -4.20 -18.66
N ASP A 892 51.29 -4.72 -19.80
CA ASP A 892 52.51 -4.28 -20.47
C ASP A 892 52.24 -3.24 -21.58
N LEU A 893 51.00 -2.75 -21.67
CA LEU A 893 50.53 -1.78 -22.66
C LEU A 893 50.21 -0.45 -21.98
N ASP A 894 51.21 0.42 -21.85
CA ASP A 894 51.06 1.77 -21.28
C ASP A 894 50.04 2.65 -22.04
N GLU A 895 49.73 2.29 -23.29
CA GLU A 895 48.81 2.98 -24.19
C GLU A 895 47.32 2.72 -23.89
N LEU A 896 46.98 1.72 -23.05
CA LEU A 896 45.59 1.34 -22.75
C LEU A 896 45.25 1.56 -21.26
N PRO A 897 44.17 2.29 -20.92
CA PRO A 897 43.75 2.49 -19.53
C PRO A 897 42.94 1.29 -19.00
N VAL A 898 43.37 0.07 -19.29
CA VAL A 898 42.68 -1.18 -18.93
C VAL A 898 43.65 -2.08 -18.18
N TYR A 899 43.40 -2.27 -16.88
CA TYR A 899 44.21 -3.11 -16.01
C TYR A 899 43.60 -4.50 -15.90
N GLY A 900 44.39 -5.56 -16.08
CA GLY A 900 43.91 -6.92 -15.95
C GLY A 900 44.96 -7.97 -16.28
N ARG A 901 45.24 -8.84 -15.30
CA ARG A 901 46.16 -10.00 -15.39
C ARG A 901 45.66 -11.13 -16.31
N GLY A 902 44.78 -10.84 -17.26
CA GLY A 902 44.19 -11.84 -18.14
C GLY A 902 45.06 -12.09 -19.36
N ASP A 903 45.44 -13.34 -19.59
CA ASP A 903 46.10 -13.74 -20.84
C ASP A 903 45.22 -13.41 -22.05
N ARG A 904 45.80 -12.74 -23.04
CA ARG A 904 45.11 -12.32 -24.28
C ARG A 904 44.82 -13.47 -25.23
N VAL A 905 45.42 -14.63 -24.98
CA VAL A 905 45.13 -15.89 -25.65
C VAL A 905 44.70 -16.86 -24.56
N ARG A 906 43.54 -17.49 -24.73
CA ARG A 906 43.02 -18.50 -23.80
C ARG A 906 42.49 -19.70 -24.57
N VAL A 907 42.86 -20.90 -24.14
CA VAL A 907 42.40 -22.15 -24.76
C VAL A 907 41.64 -22.98 -23.74
N LYS A 908 40.37 -23.26 -24.02
CA LYS A 908 39.48 -23.99 -23.12
C LYS A 908 38.82 -25.16 -23.82
N ASN A 909 39.00 -26.37 -23.29
CA ASN A 909 38.24 -27.53 -23.75
C ASN A 909 36.77 -27.44 -23.29
N LEU A 910 35.83 -27.44 -24.24
CA LEU A 910 34.38 -27.39 -23.98
C LEU A 910 33.83 -28.82 -23.76
N LYS A 911 32.56 -28.92 -23.33
CA LYS A 911 31.87 -30.22 -23.29
C LYS A 911 31.64 -30.71 -24.72
N GLY A 912 31.99 -31.97 -24.99
CA GLY A 912 31.90 -32.59 -26.33
C GLY A 912 33.25 -32.58 -27.07
N PRO A 913 33.26 -32.69 -28.41
CA PRO A 913 34.50 -32.80 -29.20
C PRO A 913 35.20 -31.45 -29.47
N TRP A 914 34.83 -30.39 -28.75
CA TRP A 914 35.19 -29.01 -29.08
C TRP A 914 36.18 -28.39 -28.08
N GLN A 915 37.06 -27.55 -28.60
CA GLN A 915 37.94 -26.63 -27.88
C GLN A 915 37.64 -25.20 -28.35
N GLU A 916 37.57 -24.27 -27.40
CA GLU A 916 37.40 -22.85 -27.64
C GLU A 916 38.75 -22.15 -27.50
N VAL A 917 39.18 -21.46 -28.54
CA VAL A 917 40.35 -20.58 -28.53
C VAL A 917 39.85 -19.15 -28.52
N THR A 918 40.11 -18.41 -27.45
CA THR A 918 39.77 -16.99 -27.33
C THR A 918 41.03 -16.15 -27.55
N ILE A 919 40.96 -15.17 -28.45
CA ILE A 919 42.02 -14.21 -28.73
C ILE A 919 41.43 -12.81 -28.58
N THR A 920 42.09 -11.95 -27.80
CA THR A 920 41.59 -10.62 -27.49
C THR A 920 42.50 -9.55 -28.08
N VAL A 921 41.97 -8.69 -28.96
CA VAL A 921 42.73 -7.76 -29.80
C VAL A 921 42.24 -6.32 -29.67
N HIS A 922 43.11 -5.33 -29.87
CA HIS A 922 42.76 -3.91 -29.88
C HIS A 922 43.09 -3.26 -31.22
N TRP A 923 44.30 -3.49 -31.75
CA TRP A 923 44.78 -2.90 -33.00
C TRP A 923 44.86 -3.96 -34.11
N LEU A 924 44.74 -3.53 -35.37
CA LEU A 924 44.93 -4.39 -36.55
C LEU A 924 46.35 -4.98 -36.60
N ARG A 925 47.38 -4.19 -36.24
CA ARG A 925 48.80 -4.61 -36.23
C ARG A 925 49.09 -5.86 -35.39
N GLU A 926 48.21 -6.21 -34.45
CA GLU A 926 48.36 -7.37 -33.58
C GLU A 926 48.00 -8.70 -34.28
N ILE A 927 47.20 -8.61 -35.34
CA ILE A 927 46.69 -9.77 -36.08
C ILE A 927 47.08 -9.75 -37.56
N GLU A 928 47.56 -8.62 -38.07
CA GLU A 928 48.19 -8.51 -39.39
C GLU A 928 49.61 -9.13 -39.37
N THR A 929 49.69 -10.40 -39.01
CA THR A 929 50.95 -11.15 -38.92
C THR A 929 50.84 -12.50 -39.63
N PRO A 930 51.93 -13.00 -40.25
CA PRO A 930 51.92 -14.33 -40.86
C PRO A 930 51.58 -15.45 -39.86
N ALA A 931 51.92 -15.26 -38.57
CA ALA A 931 51.63 -16.21 -37.50
C ALA A 931 50.13 -16.34 -37.21
N PHE A 932 49.38 -15.23 -37.27
CA PHE A 932 47.93 -15.24 -37.08
C PHE A 932 47.20 -15.85 -38.29
N ALA A 933 47.67 -15.58 -39.52
CA ALA A 933 47.14 -16.22 -40.72
C ALA A 933 47.34 -17.76 -40.71
N ASP A 934 48.54 -18.24 -40.34
CA ASP A 934 48.81 -19.69 -40.14
C ASP A 934 47.90 -20.30 -39.07
N PHE A 935 47.64 -19.57 -37.97
CA PHE A 935 46.69 -20.00 -36.95
C PHE A 935 45.27 -20.16 -37.51
N LEU A 936 44.74 -19.16 -38.23
CA LEU A 936 43.40 -19.22 -38.80
C LEU A 936 43.23 -20.40 -39.77
N GLN A 937 44.19 -20.62 -40.67
CA GLN A 937 44.16 -21.76 -41.59
C GLN A 937 44.13 -23.10 -40.86
N LYS A 938 44.93 -23.26 -39.79
CA LYS A 938 44.94 -24.46 -38.95
C LYS A 938 43.63 -24.62 -38.18
N ALA A 939 43.06 -23.53 -37.68
CA ALA A 939 41.79 -23.53 -36.96
C ALA A 939 40.64 -23.99 -37.87
N VAL A 940 40.55 -23.46 -39.10
CA VAL A 940 39.57 -23.88 -40.11
C VAL A 940 39.74 -25.36 -40.44
N LYS A 941 40.98 -25.80 -40.72
CA LYS A 941 41.29 -27.21 -41.03
C LYS A 941 40.95 -28.17 -39.88
N ALA A 942 41.09 -27.73 -38.62
CA ALA A 942 40.72 -28.50 -37.44
C ALA A 942 39.20 -28.52 -37.19
N PHE A 943 38.48 -27.47 -37.59
CA PHE A 943 37.03 -27.34 -37.41
C PHE A 943 36.23 -28.17 -38.43
N LEU A 944 36.54 -28.07 -39.73
CA LEU A 944 35.71 -28.61 -40.81
C LEU A 944 35.41 -30.12 -40.71
N PRO A 945 36.38 -31.02 -40.45
CA PRO A 945 36.10 -32.46 -40.33
C PRO A 945 35.19 -32.78 -39.14
N GLN A 946 35.32 -32.01 -38.06
CA GLN A 946 34.49 -32.19 -36.86
C GLN A 946 33.09 -31.58 -37.04
N ALA A 947 32.96 -30.52 -37.83
CA ALA A 947 31.70 -29.88 -38.19
C ALA A 947 30.86 -30.74 -39.15
N GLN A 948 31.48 -31.47 -40.08
CA GLN A 948 30.80 -32.43 -40.96
C GLN A 948 30.39 -33.72 -40.23
N VAL A 949 31.20 -34.21 -39.29
CA VAL A 949 30.88 -35.38 -38.45
C VAL A 949 29.90 -35.02 -37.32
N ALA A 950 29.79 -33.74 -36.99
CA ALA A 950 28.71 -33.21 -36.17
C ALA A 950 27.39 -33.10 -36.98
N VAL A 951 27.03 -34.14 -37.74
CA VAL A 951 25.62 -34.55 -37.72
C VAL A 951 25.36 -34.94 -36.29
N VAL A 952 24.95 -33.95 -35.52
CA VAL A 952 24.36 -34.21 -34.23
C VAL A 952 23.13 -35.03 -34.56
N ASP A 953 23.24 -36.34 -34.34
CA ASP A 953 22.12 -37.26 -34.44
C ASP A 953 20.92 -36.54 -33.80
N PRO A 954 19.78 -36.35 -34.48
CA PRO A 954 18.62 -35.70 -33.89
C PRO A 954 18.26 -36.31 -32.52
N THR A 955 18.62 -37.57 -32.28
CA THR A 955 18.52 -38.24 -30.98
C THR A 955 19.41 -37.65 -29.88
N SER A 956 20.44 -36.86 -30.19
CA SER A 956 21.41 -36.32 -29.22
C SER A 956 21.15 -34.85 -28.84
N LEU A 957 20.51 -34.05 -29.72
CA LEU A 957 20.01 -32.70 -29.40
C LEU A 957 18.60 -32.72 -28.80
N MET A 958 17.73 -33.60 -29.34
CA MET A 958 16.36 -33.77 -28.88
C MET A 958 16.03 -35.25 -28.68
N PRO A 959 16.76 -35.97 -27.79
CA PRO A 959 16.51 -37.39 -27.50
C PRO A 959 15.04 -37.71 -27.21
N TRP A 960 14.30 -36.76 -26.64
CA TRP A 960 12.89 -36.89 -26.33
C TRP A 960 11.98 -36.99 -27.57
N THR A 961 12.30 -36.32 -28.67
CA THR A 961 11.49 -36.40 -29.91
C THR A 961 11.57 -37.78 -30.58
N VAL A 962 12.69 -38.50 -30.40
CA VAL A 962 12.88 -39.84 -30.98
C VAL A 962 12.53 -40.95 -29.99
N LEU A 963 12.91 -40.80 -28.72
CA LEU A 963 12.62 -41.79 -27.67
C LEU A 963 11.17 -41.70 -27.15
N GLY A 964 10.50 -40.55 -27.34
CA GLY A 964 9.13 -40.31 -26.91
C GLY A 964 8.90 -40.71 -25.46
N LYS A 965 7.95 -41.63 -25.23
CA LYS A 965 7.65 -42.21 -23.91
C LYS A 965 8.88 -42.76 -23.18
N LYS A 966 9.84 -43.39 -23.89
CA LYS A 966 11.07 -43.92 -23.28
C LYS A 966 11.99 -42.83 -22.73
N TRP A 967 11.94 -41.60 -23.26
CA TRP A 967 12.67 -40.48 -22.68
C TRP A 967 12.10 -40.07 -21.32
N HIS A 968 10.78 -39.96 -21.22
CA HIS A 968 10.12 -39.50 -20.00
C HIS A 968 10.34 -40.48 -18.84
N LEU A 969 10.31 -41.79 -19.12
CA LEU A 969 10.64 -42.85 -18.15
C LEU A 969 12.14 -42.95 -17.83
N SER A 970 13.01 -42.36 -18.64
CA SER A 970 14.46 -42.40 -18.40
C SER A 970 14.90 -41.42 -17.29
N ARG A 971 15.90 -41.82 -16.50
CA ARG A 971 16.60 -40.89 -15.58
C ARG A 971 17.48 -39.87 -16.34
N LYS A 972 17.65 -39.99 -17.66
CA LYS A 972 18.33 -38.97 -18.49
C LYS A 972 17.40 -37.75 -18.69
N GLY A 973 17.97 -36.55 -18.60
CA GLY A 973 17.24 -35.28 -18.84
C GLY A 973 16.95 -34.40 -17.62
N PHE A 974 17.36 -34.79 -16.40
CA PHE A 974 17.24 -33.94 -15.21
C PHE A 974 18.34 -32.85 -15.17
N PRO A 975 18.06 -31.64 -14.65
CA PRO A 975 19.01 -30.50 -14.69
C PRO A 975 20.32 -30.65 -13.89
N SER A 976 20.47 -31.69 -13.04
CA SER A 976 21.66 -31.89 -12.18
C SER A 976 21.90 -33.37 -11.85
N ASN A 977 23.15 -33.78 -11.59
CA ASN A 977 23.54 -35.15 -11.16
C ASN A 977 23.12 -35.53 -9.72
N LYS A 978 22.18 -34.82 -9.09
CA LYS A 978 21.69 -35.11 -7.73
C LYS A 978 20.51 -36.10 -7.77
N ARG A 979 20.31 -36.88 -6.70
CA ARG A 979 19.28 -37.93 -6.57
C ARG A 979 17.85 -37.37 -6.83
N VAL A 980 17.02 -38.14 -7.53
CA VAL A 980 15.58 -37.90 -7.78
C VAL A 980 14.80 -38.56 -6.65
N GLU A 981 13.76 -37.90 -6.14
CA GLU A 981 13.06 -38.28 -4.89
C GLU A 981 11.88 -39.24 -5.10
N TRP A 982 11.53 -39.55 -6.36
CA TRP A 982 10.42 -40.43 -6.73
C TRP A 982 10.88 -41.55 -7.69
N GLU A 983 10.16 -42.67 -7.70
CA GLU A 983 10.48 -43.88 -8.47
C GLU A 983 9.87 -43.88 -9.87
N ALA A 984 10.56 -44.48 -10.85
CA ALA A 984 10.12 -44.46 -12.25
C ALA A 984 8.74 -45.13 -12.46
N GLU A 985 8.40 -46.10 -11.61
CA GLU A 985 7.13 -46.81 -11.57
C GLU A 985 5.93 -45.88 -11.31
N THR A 986 6.10 -44.82 -10.50
CA THR A 986 5.06 -43.81 -10.23
C THR A 986 4.60 -43.12 -11.52
N LEU A 987 5.55 -42.78 -12.40
CA LEU A 987 5.24 -42.12 -13.68
C LEU A 987 4.57 -43.08 -14.67
N GLU A 988 4.98 -44.34 -14.67
CA GLU A 988 4.39 -45.38 -15.52
C GLU A 988 2.94 -45.68 -15.12
N SER A 989 2.69 -45.79 -13.81
CA SER A 989 1.35 -45.90 -13.23
C SER A 989 0.46 -44.72 -13.61
N LEU A 990 0.98 -43.49 -13.51
CA LEU A 990 0.23 -42.27 -13.84
C LEU A 990 -0.18 -42.22 -15.33
N PHE A 991 0.73 -42.59 -16.23
CA PHE A 991 0.39 -42.69 -17.65
C PHE A 991 -0.63 -43.79 -17.93
N GLY A 992 -0.59 -44.89 -17.17
CA GLY A 992 -1.62 -45.93 -17.20
C GLY A 992 -3.00 -45.37 -16.86
N VAL A 993 -3.13 -44.70 -15.71
CA VAL A 993 -4.38 -44.10 -15.24
C VAL A 993 -4.93 -43.05 -16.22
N LEU A 994 -4.08 -42.18 -16.76
CA LEU A 994 -4.51 -41.16 -17.74
C LEU A 994 -4.99 -41.79 -19.06
N SER A 995 -4.31 -42.86 -19.51
CA SER A 995 -4.70 -43.58 -20.74
C SER A 995 -5.98 -44.39 -20.55
N GLU A 996 -6.25 -44.90 -19.34
CA GLU A 996 -7.49 -45.60 -19.02
C GLU A 996 -8.67 -44.63 -18.87
N ALA A 997 -8.44 -43.47 -18.28
CA ALA A 997 -9.46 -42.42 -18.14
C ALA A 997 -9.85 -41.79 -19.49
N ALA A 998 -8.88 -41.61 -20.39
CA ALA A 998 -9.10 -41.00 -21.70
C ALA A 998 -8.42 -41.81 -22.83
N PRO A 999 -8.99 -42.98 -23.20
CA PRO A 999 -8.39 -43.87 -24.21
C PRO A 999 -8.39 -43.27 -25.63
N ASP A 1000 -9.21 -42.24 -25.85
CA ASP A 1000 -9.34 -41.51 -27.10
C ASP A 1000 -8.45 -40.26 -27.18
N ALA A 1001 -7.65 -39.97 -26.14
CA ALA A 1001 -6.78 -38.79 -26.10
C ALA A 1001 -5.54 -38.93 -27.00
N GLU A 1002 -5.22 -37.87 -27.75
CA GLU A 1002 -3.95 -37.73 -28.46
C GLU A 1002 -2.85 -37.29 -27.49
N VAL A 1003 -1.76 -38.07 -27.42
CA VAL A 1003 -0.65 -37.84 -26.49
C VAL A 1003 0.57 -37.29 -27.21
N ASP A 1004 0.99 -36.11 -26.80
CA ASP A 1004 2.15 -35.41 -27.35
C ASP A 1004 3.39 -35.64 -26.50
N TRP A 1005 4.29 -36.47 -27.02
CA TRP A 1005 5.58 -36.82 -26.40
C TRP A 1005 6.75 -35.95 -26.88
N THR A 1006 6.49 -34.91 -27.69
CA THR A 1006 7.55 -34.10 -28.30
C THR A 1006 8.15 -33.07 -27.33
N GLY A 1007 7.56 -32.90 -26.14
CA GLY A 1007 8.04 -32.03 -25.09
C GLY A 1007 9.27 -32.57 -24.36
N LYS A 1008 10.24 -31.70 -24.07
CA LYS A 1008 11.48 -32.09 -23.36
C LYS A 1008 11.23 -32.57 -21.92
N THR A 1009 10.29 -31.92 -21.24
CA THR A 1009 10.00 -32.13 -19.82
C THR A 1009 8.53 -32.39 -19.54
N THR A 1010 7.65 -32.08 -20.49
CA THR A 1010 6.20 -32.10 -20.32
C THR A 1010 5.59 -33.05 -21.35
N VAL A 1011 4.62 -33.85 -20.92
CA VAL A 1011 3.77 -34.69 -21.77
C VAL A 1011 2.36 -34.12 -21.75
N THR A 1012 1.78 -33.88 -22.91
CA THR A 1012 0.46 -33.24 -23.03
C THR A 1012 -0.56 -34.22 -23.59
N TYR A 1013 -1.72 -34.34 -22.95
CA TYR A 1013 -2.87 -35.12 -23.39
C TYR A 1013 -3.96 -34.18 -23.91
N ARG A 1014 -4.46 -34.44 -25.12
CA ARG A 1014 -5.56 -33.69 -25.75
C ARG A 1014 -6.72 -34.64 -26.03
N LEU A 1015 -7.93 -34.32 -25.56
CA LEU A 1015 -9.13 -35.12 -25.85
C LEU A 1015 -9.50 -34.98 -27.35
N LYS A 1016 -10.07 -36.04 -27.92
CA LYS A 1016 -10.44 -36.10 -29.34
C LYS A 1016 -11.44 -35.00 -29.68
N GLY A 1017 -11.10 -34.14 -30.65
CA GLY A 1017 -11.94 -33.02 -31.08
C GLY A 1017 -11.64 -31.68 -30.38
N SER A 1018 -10.70 -31.63 -29.42
CA SER A 1018 -10.25 -30.40 -28.77
C SER A 1018 -8.81 -30.05 -29.18
N SER A 1019 -8.57 -28.78 -29.56
CA SER A 1019 -7.23 -28.26 -29.80
C SER A 1019 -6.48 -27.87 -28.52
N LYS A 1020 -7.17 -27.87 -27.37
CA LYS A 1020 -6.64 -27.45 -26.07
C LYS A 1020 -6.22 -28.67 -25.22
N PRO A 1021 -5.19 -28.53 -24.37
CA PRO A 1021 -4.78 -29.61 -23.47
C PRO A 1021 -5.85 -29.90 -22.41
N TRP A 1022 -6.05 -31.18 -22.12
CA TRP A 1022 -6.85 -31.68 -21.01
C TRP A 1022 -5.98 -31.99 -19.80
N ALA A 1023 -4.82 -32.61 -20.02
CA ALA A 1023 -3.84 -32.89 -18.97
C ALA A 1023 -2.42 -32.59 -19.43
N GLU A 1024 -1.60 -32.04 -18.54
CA GLU A 1024 -0.15 -31.88 -18.72
C GLU A 1024 0.60 -32.53 -17.57
N VAL A 1025 1.63 -33.31 -17.89
CA VAL A 1025 2.46 -34.02 -16.90
C VAL A 1025 3.90 -33.54 -17.02
N VAL A 1026 4.42 -32.89 -15.99
CA VAL A 1026 5.83 -32.46 -15.91
C VAL A 1026 6.67 -33.58 -15.29
N THR A 1027 7.50 -34.19 -16.13
CA THR A 1027 8.20 -35.46 -15.86
C THR A 1027 9.66 -35.32 -15.40
N LYS A 1028 10.27 -34.13 -15.51
CA LYS A 1028 11.72 -33.90 -15.23
C LYS A 1028 11.98 -32.97 -14.04
N ARG A 1029 11.17 -33.08 -12.99
CA ARG A 1029 11.33 -32.36 -11.71
C ARG A 1029 11.79 -33.33 -10.61
N ARG A 1030 12.71 -32.90 -9.75
CA ARG A 1030 13.36 -33.79 -8.75
C ARG A 1030 12.45 -34.19 -7.58
N SER A 1031 11.60 -33.26 -7.15
CA SER A 1031 10.78 -33.34 -5.93
C SER A 1031 9.41 -34.00 -6.11
N GLY A 1032 9.08 -34.47 -7.32
CA GLY A 1032 7.79 -35.08 -7.65
C GLY A 1032 7.41 -34.86 -9.11
N ILE A 1033 6.31 -35.49 -9.53
CA ILE A 1033 5.68 -35.35 -10.84
C ILE A 1033 4.52 -34.38 -10.70
N ASP A 1034 4.51 -33.28 -11.46
CA ASP A 1034 3.39 -32.34 -11.45
C ASP A 1034 2.40 -32.73 -12.55
N LEU A 1035 1.17 -33.10 -12.17
CA LEU A 1035 0.02 -33.27 -13.05
C LEU A 1035 -0.82 -31.99 -13.02
N THR A 1036 -1.15 -31.44 -14.17
CA THR A 1036 -2.09 -30.32 -14.30
C THR A 1036 -3.27 -30.76 -15.15
N LEU A 1037 -4.47 -30.74 -14.59
CA LEU A 1037 -5.72 -31.01 -15.30
C LEU A 1037 -6.43 -29.69 -15.60
N TYR A 1038 -6.95 -29.55 -16.82
CA TYR A 1038 -7.65 -28.35 -17.28
C TYR A 1038 -9.15 -28.63 -17.41
N GLY A 1039 -9.97 -27.86 -16.71
CA GLY A 1039 -11.44 -28.01 -16.74
C GLY A 1039 -12.20 -26.69 -16.69
N ALA A 1040 -13.53 -26.75 -16.78
CA ALA A 1040 -14.39 -25.56 -16.70
C ALA A 1040 -14.31 -24.86 -15.33
N ALA A 1041 -14.36 -23.52 -15.34
CA ALA A 1041 -14.29 -22.73 -14.11
C ALA A 1041 -15.45 -23.02 -13.15
N GLY A 1042 -15.15 -23.24 -11.87
CA GLY A 1042 -16.15 -23.43 -10.81
C GLY A 1042 -16.70 -24.86 -10.68
N ARG A 1043 -16.25 -25.80 -11.53
CA ARG A 1043 -16.74 -27.19 -11.51
C ARG A 1043 -16.17 -28.04 -10.38
N TYR A 1044 -14.92 -27.79 -9.99
CA TYR A 1044 -14.24 -28.56 -8.96
C TYR A 1044 -13.86 -27.67 -7.78
N ALA A 1045 -14.28 -28.07 -6.57
CA ALA A 1045 -14.00 -27.37 -5.33
C ALA A 1045 -12.78 -27.97 -4.61
N MET A 1046 -12.07 -27.16 -3.83
CA MET A 1046 -10.85 -27.55 -3.11
C MET A 1046 -11.05 -28.79 -2.20
N GLY A 1047 -12.23 -28.95 -1.61
CA GLY A 1047 -12.57 -30.11 -0.79
C GLY A 1047 -12.51 -31.44 -1.54
N ARG A 1048 -12.80 -31.45 -2.85
CA ARG A 1048 -12.84 -32.69 -3.66
C ARG A 1048 -11.46 -33.24 -3.99
N ILE A 1049 -10.46 -32.37 -4.07
CA ILE A 1049 -9.07 -32.76 -4.34
C ILE A 1049 -8.24 -32.90 -3.06
N SER A 1050 -8.84 -32.73 -1.89
CA SER A 1050 -8.17 -32.76 -0.58
C SER A 1050 -7.53 -34.10 -0.21
N GLY A 1051 -7.84 -35.17 -0.93
CA GLY A 1051 -7.21 -36.49 -0.79
C GLY A 1051 -6.19 -36.83 -1.88
N LEU A 1052 -5.87 -35.89 -2.79
CA LEU A 1052 -5.05 -36.17 -3.98
C LEU A 1052 -3.66 -35.52 -3.86
N GLY A 1053 -2.62 -36.33 -4.05
CA GLY A 1053 -1.21 -35.91 -4.09
C GLY A 1053 -0.67 -35.26 -2.82
N ALA A 1054 0.64 -35.01 -2.81
CA ALA A 1054 1.37 -34.36 -1.72
C ALA A 1054 1.16 -32.83 -1.70
N GLU A 1055 1.05 -32.19 -2.86
CA GLU A 1055 0.68 -30.79 -3.01
C GLU A 1055 -0.42 -30.65 -4.06
N ARG A 1056 -1.29 -29.67 -3.88
CA ARG A 1056 -2.45 -29.45 -4.75
C ARG A 1056 -2.87 -28.00 -4.77
N GLU A 1057 -3.23 -27.54 -5.94
CA GLU A 1057 -3.69 -26.18 -6.14
C GLU A 1057 -4.81 -26.12 -7.17
N ILE A 1058 -5.73 -25.18 -6.96
CA ILE A 1058 -6.71 -24.78 -7.95
C ILE A 1058 -6.39 -23.34 -8.32
N ALA A 1059 -6.09 -23.11 -9.60
CA ALA A 1059 -5.77 -21.80 -10.12
C ALA A 1059 -6.61 -21.47 -11.35
N ALA A 1060 -6.75 -20.19 -11.65
CA ALA A 1060 -7.35 -19.73 -12.89
C ALA A 1060 -6.30 -19.76 -14.01
N ALA A 1061 -6.62 -20.43 -15.12
CA ALA A 1061 -5.82 -20.42 -16.33
C ALA A 1061 -6.06 -19.13 -17.13
N ARG A 1062 -5.06 -18.70 -17.91
CA ARG A 1062 -5.13 -17.48 -18.74
C ARG A 1062 -6.22 -17.52 -19.83
N ASP A 1063 -6.73 -18.70 -20.16
CA ASP A 1063 -7.77 -18.92 -21.16
C ASP A 1063 -9.18 -19.02 -20.57
N GLY A 1064 -9.35 -18.66 -19.28
CA GLY A 1064 -10.64 -18.66 -18.57
C GLY A 1064 -11.05 -20.02 -17.99
N ARG A 1065 -10.24 -21.07 -18.19
CA ARG A 1065 -10.44 -22.40 -17.55
C ARG A 1065 -9.87 -22.44 -16.14
N GLN A 1066 -10.26 -23.44 -15.36
CA GLN A 1066 -9.66 -23.77 -14.08
C GLN A 1066 -8.57 -24.83 -14.28
N THR A 1067 -7.42 -24.66 -13.65
CA THR A 1067 -6.35 -25.67 -13.60
C THR A 1067 -6.32 -26.31 -12.22
N ILE A 1068 -6.26 -27.63 -12.19
CA ILE A 1068 -6.06 -28.44 -10.99
C ILE A 1068 -4.64 -28.99 -11.05
N GLY A 1069 -3.74 -28.41 -10.28
CA GLY A 1069 -2.37 -28.88 -10.11
C GLY A 1069 -2.30 -29.92 -9.00
N ILE A 1070 -1.71 -31.08 -9.26
CA ILE A 1070 -1.49 -32.16 -8.29
C ILE A 1070 -0.03 -32.59 -8.40
N ARG A 1071 0.73 -32.51 -7.31
CA ARG A 1071 2.09 -33.06 -7.23
C ARG A 1071 2.03 -34.46 -6.64
N ILE A 1072 2.61 -35.40 -7.37
CA ILE A 1072 2.65 -36.82 -7.04
C ILE A 1072 4.09 -37.19 -6.68
N ALA A 1073 4.29 -37.76 -5.50
CA ALA A 1073 5.60 -38.17 -5.02
C ALA A 1073 5.79 -39.70 -4.97
N ASP A 1074 4.69 -40.45 -4.79
CA ASP A 1074 4.69 -41.90 -4.58
C ASP A 1074 3.75 -42.62 -5.56
N ALA A 1075 4.07 -43.87 -5.92
CA ALA A 1075 3.22 -44.73 -6.74
C ALA A 1075 1.90 -45.08 -6.04
N ASP A 1076 1.89 -45.18 -4.70
CA ASP A 1076 0.69 -45.48 -3.91
C ASP A 1076 -0.41 -44.41 -4.05
N GLU A 1077 -0.02 -43.14 -4.25
CA GLU A 1077 -0.97 -42.03 -4.47
C GLU A 1077 -1.75 -42.21 -5.77
N VAL A 1078 -1.07 -42.66 -6.83
CA VAL A 1078 -1.65 -42.92 -8.16
C VAL A 1078 -2.49 -44.19 -8.16
N ALA A 1079 -2.07 -45.21 -7.39
CA ALA A 1079 -2.81 -46.45 -7.23
C ALA A 1079 -4.08 -46.29 -6.37
N SER A 1080 -4.23 -45.17 -5.67
CA SER A 1080 -5.43 -44.92 -4.86
C SER A 1080 -6.69 -44.83 -5.73
N ARG A 1081 -7.74 -45.54 -5.32
CA ARG A 1081 -9.03 -45.56 -6.02
C ARG A 1081 -9.64 -44.16 -6.14
N THR A 1082 -9.45 -43.33 -5.12
CA THR A 1082 -9.84 -41.92 -5.12
C THR A 1082 -9.18 -41.10 -6.22
N PHE A 1083 -7.90 -41.36 -6.52
CA PHE A 1083 -7.20 -40.66 -7.59
C PHE A 1083 -7.65 -41.14 -8.96
N GLN A 1084 -7.79 -42.45 -9.15
CA GLN A 1084 -8.26 -43.03 -10.42
C GLN A 1084 -9.69 -42.60 -10.77
N ASP A 1085 -10.60 -42.67 -9.79
CA ASP A 1085 -12.00 -42.25 -9.95
C ASP A 1085 -12.08 -40.75 -10.30
N PHE A 1086 -11.26 -39.91 -9.65
CA PHE A 1086 -11.24 -38.48 -9.92
C PHE A 1086 -10.73 -38.14 -11.32
N VAL A 1087 -9.62 -38.76 -11.75
CA VAL A 1087 -9.06 -38.51 -13.10
C VAL A 1087 -10.05 -38.95 -14.18
N LYS A 1088 -10.77 -40.05 -13.95
CA LYS A 1088 -11.83 -40.54 -14.84
C LYS A 1088 -13.05 -39.62 -14.88
N GLU A 1089 -13.56 -39.21 -13.71
CA GLU A 1089 -14.64 -38.23 -13.57
C GLU A 1089 -14.28 -36.92 -14.29
N HIS A 1090 -13.03 -36.46 -14.14
CA HIS A 1090 -12.53 -35.25 -14.78
C HIS A 1090 -12.39 -35.41 -16.31
N ALA A 1091 -11.98 -36.58 -16.81
CA ALA A 1091 -11.95 -36.88 -18.24
C ALA A 1091 -13.36 -36.84 -18.86
N ASP A 1092 -14.31 -37.54 -18.23
CA ASP A 1092 -15.68 -37.64 -18.71
C ASP A 1092 -16.41 -36.28 -18.65
N GLY A 1093 -16.11 -35.47 -17.63
CA GLY A 1093 -16.69 -34.14 -17.49
C GLY A 1093 -16.27 -33.15 -18.58
N GLU A 1094 -15.05 -33.29 -19.12
CA GLU A 1094 -14.46 -32.34 -20.07
C GLU A 1094 -14.48 -32.85 -21.53
N ARG A 1095 -15.18 -33.96 -21.80
CA ARG A 1095 -15.52 -34.38 -23.16
C ARG A 1095 -16.57 -33.42 -23.75
N PRO A 1096 -16.41 -32.99 -25.01
CA PRO A 1096 -17.37 -32.12 -25.69
C PRO A 1096 -18.72 -32.79 -25.97
#